data_AF-A0A1Y3NC93-F1
#
_entry.id   AF-A0A1Y3NC93-F1
#
_cell.length_a   1.000
_cell.length_b   1.000
_cell.length_c   1.000
_cell.angle_alpha   90.00
_cell.angle_beta   90.00
_cell.angle_gamma   90.00
#
_symmetry.space_group_name_H-M   'P 1'
#
loop_
_entity.id
_entity.type
_entity.pdbx_description
1 polymer ?
#
loop_
_entity_poly.entity_id
_entity_poly.type
_entity_poly.pdbx_seq_one_letter_code
_entity_poly.pdbx_strand_id
1 'polypeptide(L)'
;MLTVLIAYSKFFTKTQQDELILVFQIGLTKWSTTTRPCIHALLLCLLELPKSMTKLLTSTLVKMSQIMTAPTFSVHLLEFLSLLAKLPHLYVNFVESDYKLVFVIALKYIQSTFNEKPLTNQNQLSNVNNNSSSNLNSLSNQPNPSTSAFNQYVIYLAYHVISVWFINLKLTERKKYVPFILHYILPENSLVEMNERVECCLDMLTRYSYSSCQSQPVQPLPTKILFENKNQIITKNWIQGSVIISIKTLKNKGWGEIIIRRPTGTTSFVLRMENKLRNDALSNIDLSALLMMHISEKNKPEALLNGENNTLSKLTMQEIAKTWTSTSSVNSSLSKDDPTKLLPSFVYLQLHSLAGGNKKGEADSVYLLPDDDATTRGLSVLDRTPVVDLHKIGIVYVGRGQFDEQSILSNQSGSYHYQVFLQNIGKLVKLSNLQGEYTGGLDTRRGVDGEFAVMSEDEITKIVFHVATLMPTVEHDPKCMAKKRHIGNDYILIVYNESGKEYEFRTIPGQFNFINIIITPVDNDYLSMSHHQNILYRKNEPYFIVSMQRREDMPEIGPLAIPKIVSLSVLPIFVRQLATHFNIYAQTFRQNLNGSTEYISNWGERLRQIKRVKARVNKMNNPGKLLINYFLYYNIIYIYIYIYSCIIKLYMLFNNISIV
;
A
#
# COMPACT_ATOMS: atom_id res chain seq x y z
N MET A 1 -11.13 12.00 -33.38
CA MET A 1 -10.38 11.64 -34.60
C MET A 1 -8.88 11.53 -34.33
N LEU A 2 -8.17 12.60 -33.95
CA LEU A 2 -6.72 12.56 -33.69
C LEU A 2 -6.28 11.51 -32.66
N THR A 3 -7.11 11.23 -31.65
CA THR A 3 -6.87 10.19 -30.64
C THR A 3 -6.70 8.78 -31.22
N VAL A 4 -7.38 8.48 -32.33
CA VAL A 4 -7.29 7.18 -33.02
C VAL A 4 -6.00 7.07 -33.82
N LEU A 5 -5.52 8.19 -34.38
CA LEU A 5 -4.28 8.22 -35.17
C LEU A 5 -3.04 7.89 -34.33
N ILE A 6 -3.09 8.08 -33.00
CA ILE A 6 -1.98 7.76 -32.09
C ILE A 6 -1.55 6.29 -32.24
N ALA A 7 -2.51 5.36 -32.36
CA ALA A 7 -2.20 3.94 -32.48
C ALA A 7 -1.43 3.63 -33.78
N TYR A 8 -1.66 4.40 -34.84
CA TYR A 8 -0.98 4.26 -36.12
C TYR A 8 0.35 5.03 -36.18
N SER A 9 0.94 5.34 -35.02
CA SER A 9 2.20 6.10 -34.85
C SER A 9 3.34 5.64 -35.77
N LYS A 10 3.42 4.34 -36.05
CA LYS A 10 4.46 3.72 -36.90
C LYS A 10 4.48 4.21 -38.35
N PHE A 11 3.33 4.69 -38.85
CA PHE A 11 3.23 5.22 -40.22
C PHE A 11 3.59 6.71 -40.31
N PHE A 12 3.75 7.39 -39.17
CA PHE A 12 4.07 8.81 -39.14
C PHE A 12 5.58 9.05 -39.03
N THR A 13 6.05 10.12 -39.66
CA THR A 13 7.42 10.61 -39.47
C THR A 13 7.57 11.24 -38.09
N LYS A 14 8.80 11.35 -37.59
CA LYS A 14 9.07 11.96 -36.28
C LYS A 14 8.54 13.41 -36.17
N THR A 15 8.58 14.17 -37.25
CA THR A 15 8.05 15.56 -37.27
C THR A 15 6.54 15.56 -37.10
N GLN A 16 5.82 14.67 -37.78
CA GLN A 16 4.38 14.53 -37.65
C GLN A 16 3.98 14.06 -36.24
N GLN A 17 4.78 13.18 -35.62
CA GLN A 17 4.59 12.76 -34.23
C GLN A 17 4.75 13.94 -33.25
N ASP A 18 5.77 14.79 -33.44
CA ASP A 18 5.97 16.01 -32.65
C ASP A 18 4.78 16.99 -32.81
N GLU A 19 4.32 17.21 -34.06
CA GLU A 19 3.17 18.07 -34.37
C GLU A 19 1.89 17.58 -33.71
N LEU A 20 1.64 16.27 -33.72
CA LEU A 20 0.47 15.66 -33.11
C LEU A 20 0.43 15.92 -31.59
N ILE A 21 1.57 15.85 -30.90
CA ILE A 21 1.66 16.20 -29.48
C ILE A 21 1.43 17.69 -29.26
N LEU A 22 2.00 18.56 -30.09
CA LEU A 22 1.81 20.02 -30.00
C LEU A 22 0.34 20.42 -30.18
N VAL A 23 -0.39 19.78 -31.09
CA VAL A 23 -1.83 20.01 -31.28
C VAL A 23 -2.61 19.67 -30.02
N PHE A 24 -2.32 18.53 -29.37
CA PHE A 24 -2.97 18.19 -28.10
C PHE A 24 -2.64 19.19 -26.99
N GLN A 25 -1.39 19.67 -26.92
CA GLN A 25 -1.02 20.69 -25.95
C GLN A 25 -1.76 22.03 -26.18
N ILE A 26 -2.03 22.41 -27.43
CA ILE A 26 -2.83 23.60 -27.75
C ILE A 26 -4.31 23.37 -27.37
N GLY A 27 -4.81 22.15 -27.56
CA GLY A 27 -6.15 21.75 -27.13
C GLY A 27 -6.36 21.87 -25.62
N LEU A 28 -5.29 21.74 -24.81
CA LEU A 28 -5.39 21.92 -23.36
C LEU A 28 -5.78 23.35 -22.96
N THR A 29 -5.33 24.38 -23.68
CA THR A 29 -5.50 25.79 -23.27
C THR A 29 -6.71 26.47 -23.89
N LYS A 30 -7.13 26.05 -25.09
CA LYS A 30 -8.14 26.79 -25.87
C LYS A 30 -9.59 26.52 -25.43
N TRP A 31 -9.97 25.26 -25.14
CA TRP A 31 -11.36 24.89 -24.87
C TRP A 31 -11.45 23.90 -23.71
N SER A 32 -12.26 24.21 -22.70
CA SER A 32 -12.47 23.38 -21.50
C SER A 32 -13.07 22.00 -21.82
N THR A 33 -13.89 21.90 -22.87
CA THR A 33 -14.49 20.62 -23.31
C THR A 33 -13.48 19.68 -23.95
N THR A 34 -12.44 20.22 -24.60
CA THR A 34 -11.41 19.41 -25.27
C THR A 34 -10.29 18.97 -24.33
N THR A 35 -10.17 19.60 -23.16
CA THR A 35 -9.12 19.32 -22.18
C THR A 35 -9.11 17.84 -21.74
N ARG A 36 -10.26 17.27 -21.37
CA ARG A 36 -10.35 15.87 -20.90
C ARG A 36 -9.87 14.86 -21.96
N PRO A 37 -10.40 14.88 -23.20
CA PRO A 37 -9.89 14.02 -24.27
C PRO A 37 -8.40 14.26 -24.60
N CYS A 38 -7.92 15.51 -24.56
CA CYS A 38 -6.51 15.82 -24.81
C CYS A 38 -5.58 15.26 -23.74
N ILE A 39 -5.95 15.28 -22.45
CA ILE A 39 -5.16 14.65 -21.38
C ILE A 39 -5.08 13.14 -21.61
N HIS A 40 -6.20 12.49 -21.95
CA HIS A 40 -6.22 11.05 -22.25
C HIS A 40 -5.42 10.71 -23.51
N ALA A 41 -5.44 11.59 -24.51
CA ALA A 41 -4.62 11.46 -25.72
C ALA A 41 -3.13 11.53 -25.36
N LEU A 42 -2.72 12.53 -24.58
CA LEU A 42 -1.35 12.68 -24.11
C LEU A 42 -0.89 11.51 -23.23
N LEU A 43 -1.81 10.93 -22.44
CA LEU A 43 -1.56 9.72 -21.66
C LEU A 43 -1.22 8.53 -22.57
N LEU A 44 -1.93 8.36 -23.69
CA LEU A 44 -1.59 7.35 -24.70
C LEU A 44 -0.29 7.67 -25.43
N CYS A 45 -0.03 8.95 -25.73
CA CYS A 45 1.23 9.38 -26.33
C CYS A 45 2.45 9.06 -25.45
N LEU A 46 2.32 9.03 -24.11
CA LEU A 46 3.40 8.58 -23.23
C LEU A 46 3.88 7.17 -23.57
N LEU A 47 2.95 6.30 -23.98
CA LEU A 47 3.23 4.90 -24.23
C LEU A 47 3.57 4.62 -25.70
N GLU A 48 2.80 5.18 -26.63
CA GLU A 48 2.95 4.92 -28.08
C GLU A 48 4.03 5.80 -28.74
N LEU A 49 4.31 7.00 -28.19
CA LEU A 49 5.23 7.99 -28.76
C LEU A 49 6.34 8.44 -27.79
N PRO A 50 7.12 7.51 -27.20
CA PRO A 50 8.06 7.85 -26.14
C PRO A 50 9.14 8.87 -26.56
N LYS A 51 9.67 8.76 -27.79
CA LYS A 51 10.76 9.62 -28.30
C LYS A 51 10.36 11.08 -28.50
N SER A 52 9.16 11.33 -29.02
CA SER A 52 8.64 12.68 -29.19
C SER A 52 8.18 13.25 -27.86
N MET A 53 7.60 12.40 -27.00
CA MET A 53 7.13 12.82 -25.70
C MET A 53 8.28 13.25 -24.77
N THR A 54 9.43 12.56 -24.76
CA THR A 54 10.61 12.98 -23.97
C THR A 54 11.06 14.42 -24.23
N LYS A 55 10.88 14.92 -25.46
CA LYS A 55 11.28 16.27 -25.86
C LYS A 55 10.27 17.33 -25.42
N LEU A 56 8.98 17.00 -25.47
CA LEU A 56 7.88 17.93 -25.21
C LEU A 56 7.29 17.82 -23.80
N LEU A 57 7.76 16.88 -22.98
CA LEU A 57 7.21 16.53 -21.68
C LEU A 57 7.16 17.72 -20.70
N THR A 58 8.28 18.45 -20.55
CA THR A 58 8.34 19.62 -19.65
C THR A 58 7.32 20.69 -20.05
N SER A 59 7.19 20.97 -21.35
CA SER A 59 6.16 21.91 -21.86
C SER A 59 4.74 21.43 -21.60
N THR A 60 4.49 20.12 -21.77
CA THR A 60 3.19 19.50 -21.46
C THR A 60 2.85 19.66 -19.98
N LEU A 61 3.79 19.39 -19.07
CA LEU A 61 3.58 19.51 -17.63
C LEU A 61 3.28 20.94 -17.19
N VAL A 62 3.98 21.94 -17.75
CA VAL A 62 3.71 23.35 -17.46
C VAL A 62 2.29 23.73 -17.88
N LYS A 63 1.87 23.35 -19.09
CA LYS A 63 0.48 23.60 -19.57
C LYS A 63 -0.56 22.88 -18.72
N MET A 64 -0.29 21.64 -18.31
CA MET A 64 -1.18 20.88 -17.41
C MET A 64 -1.30 21.55 -16.03
N SER A 65 -0.22 22.11 -15.49
CA SER A 65 -0.24 22.78 -14.18
C SER A 65 -1.12 24.03 -14.14
N GLN A 66 -1.33 24.69 -15.29
CA GLN A 66 -2.17 25.90 -15.40
C GLN A 66 -3.67 25.58 -15.33
N ILE A 67 -4.06 24.33 -15.64
CA ILE A 67 -5.47 23.90 -15.76
C ILE A 67 -5.99 23.28 -14.47
N MET A 68 -5.11 23.06 -13.49
CA MET A 68 -5.38 22.34 -12.25
C MET A 68 -6.34 23.07 -11.28
N THR A 69 -6.83 24.26 -11.61
CA THR A 69 -7.80 25.01 -10.77
C THR A 69 -9.18 24.39 -10.71
N ALA A 70 -9.56 23.54 -11.67
CA ALA A 70 -10.86 22.86 -11.66
C ALA A 70 -10.75 21.42 -11.11
N PRO A 71 -11.54 21.04 -10.08
CA PRO A 71 -11.47 19.72 -9.45
C PRO A 71 -11.85 18.59 -10.42
N THR A 72 -12.65 18.86 -11.45
CA THR A 72 -13.09 17.87 -12.44
C THR A 72 -11.97 17.28 -13.31
N PHE A 73 -10.87 18.03 -13.54
CA PHE A 73 -9.75 17.56 -14.37
C PHE A 73 -8.60 16.93 -13.57
N SER A 74 -8.60 17.16 -12.26
CA SER A 74 -7.53 16.73 -11.34
C SER A 74 -7.22 15.24 -11.43
N VAL A 75 -8.26 14.39 -11.49
CA VAL A 75 -8.10 12.92 -11.58
C VAL A 75 -7.31 12.53 -12.81
N HIS A 76 -7.63 13.09 -13.97
CA HIS A 76 -6.97 12.74 -15.21
C HIS A 76 -5.51 13.21 -15.25
N LEU A 77 -5.20 14.33 -14.58
CA LEU A 77 -3.82 14.77 -14.40
C LEU A 77 -3.04 13.85 -13.47
N LEU A 78 -3.65 13.41 -12.36
CA LEU A 78 -3.03 12.47 -11.43
C LEU A 78 -2.84 11.09 -12.06
N GLU A 79 -3.78 10.62 -12.88
CA GLU A 79 -3.66 9.39 -13.67
C GLU A 79 -2.49 9.48 -14.66
N PHE A 80 -2.36 10.63 -15.35
CA PHE A 80 -1.24 10.91 -16.24
C PHE A 80 0.10 10.90 -15.49
N LEU A 81 0.20 11.59 -14.34
CA LEU A 81 1.41 11.63 -13.52
C LEU A 81 1.76 10.26 -12.92
N SER A 82 0.76 9.47 -12.54
CA SER A 82 0.93 8.11 -12.02
C SER A 82 1.47 7.17 -13.11
N LEU A 83 1.00 7.28 -14.35
CA LEU A 83 1.54 6.50 -15.46
C LEU A 83 2.96 6.95 -15.84
N LEU A 84 3.18 8.26 -15.94
CA LEU A 84 4.49 8.83 -16.26
C LEU A 84 5.55 8.36 -15.26
N ALA A 85 5.21 8.26 -13.97
CA ALA A 85 6.13 7.78 -12.94
C ALA A 85 6.63 6.35 -13.18
N LYS A 86 5.84 5.48 -13.84
CA LYS A 86 6.23 4.09 -14.14
C LYS A 86 7.16 3.96 -15.35
N LEU A 87 7.44 5.06 -16.05
CA LEU A 87 8.21 5.08 -17.29
C LEU A 87 9.50 5.92 -17.10
N PRO A 88 10.52 5.39 -16.41
CA PRO A 88 11.73 6.16 -16.04
C PRO A 88 12.51 6.71 -17.24
N HIS A 89 12.44 6.02 -18.39
CA HIS A 89 13.10 6.47 -19.62
C HIS A 89 12.52 7.77 -20.20
N LEU A 90 11.30 8.19 -19.80
CA LEU A 90 10.66 9.40 -20.32
C LEU A 90 11.13 10.68 -19.64
N TYR A 91 11.50 10.61 -18.36
CA TYR A 91 11.85 11.76 -17.54
C TYR A 91 13.34 11.80 -17.15
N VAL A 92 14.19 11.10 -17.90
CA VAL A 92 15.66 11.10 -17.70
C VAL A 92 16.24 12.52 -17.75
N ASN A 93 15.65 13.39 -18.58
CA ASN A 93 16.11 14.77 -18.80
C ASN A 93 15.50 15.80 -17.83
N PHE A 94 14.75 15.36 -16.81
CA PHE A 94 14.11 16.29 -15.90
C PHE A 94 15.12 17.08 -15.07
N VAL A 95 14.83 18.38 -14.95
CA VAL A 95 15.53 19.31 -14.06
C VAL A 95 14.79 19.39 -12.73
N GLU A 96 15.44 19.90 -11.68
CA GLU A 96 14.85 20.11 -10.35
C GLU A 96 13.51 20.87 -10.40
N SER A 97 13.37 21.85 -11.31
CA SER A 97 12.12 22.59 -11.53
C SER A 97 10.95 21.68 -11.95
N ASP A 98 11.24 20.67 -12.76
CA ASP A 98 10.23 19.78 -13.33
C ASP A 98 9.74 18.79 -12.28
N TYR A 99 10.64 18.26 -11.46
CA TYR A 99 10.27 17.45 -10.29
C TYR A 99 9.45 18.25 -9.29
N LYS A 100 9.84 19.50 -8.98
CA LYS A 100 9.03 20.39 -8.12
C LYS A 100 7.64 20.62 -8.71
N LEU A 101 7.54 20.83 -10.02
CA LEU A 101 6.26 21.02 -10.70
C LEU A 101 5.34 19.80 -10.53
N VAL A 102 5.85 18.58 -10.67
CA VAL A 102 5.10 17.34 -10.44
C VAL A 102 4.55 17.28 -9.01
N PHE A 103 5.39 17.56 -8.00
CA PHE A 103 4.94 17.58 -6.61
C PHE A 103 3.91 18.68 -6.35
N VAL A 104 4.10 19.89 -6.91
CA VAL A 104 3.15 21.00 -6.78
C VAL A 104 1.77 20.64 -7.33
N ILE A 105 1.69 19.93 -8.46
CA ILE A 105 0.42 19.50 -9.03
C ILE A 105 -0.34 18.59 -8.07
N ALA A 106 0.34 17.60 -7.48
CA ALA A 106 -0.29 16.70 -6.51
C ALA A 106 -0.64 17.40 -5.18
N LEU A 107 0.26 18.26 -4.68
CA LEU A 107 0.11 18.94 -3.38
C LEU A 107 -0.98 20.01 -3.39
N LYS A 108 -1.10 20.81 -4.45
CA LYS A 108 -2.16 21.82 -4.53
C LYS A 108 -3.55 21.19 -4.56
N TYR A 109 -3.69 20.00 -5.15
CA TYR A 109 -4.96 19.27 -5.11
C TYR A 109 -5.32 18.82 -3.69
N ILE A 110 -4.33 18.32 -2.95
CA ILE A 110 -4.50 17.99 -1.54
C ILE A 110 -4.96 19.23 -0.76
N GLN A 111 -4.34 20.40 -0.98
CA GLN A 111 -4.72 21.65 -0.32
C GLN A 111 -6.11 22.16 -0.71
N SER A 112 -6.50 22.10 -1.99
CA SER A 112 -7.82 22.57 -2.42
C SER A 112 -8.94 21.78 -1.76
N THR A 113 -8.77 20.46 -1.62
CA THR A 113 -9.74 19.61 -0.91
C THR A 113 -9.76 19.83 0.60
N PHE A 114 -8.63 20.19 1.21
CA PHE A 114 -8.59 20.58 2.63
C PHE A 114 -9.32 21.91 2.90
N ASN A 115 -9.19 22.88 2.00
CA ASN A 115 -9.84 24.19 2.09
C ASN A 115 -11.35 24.12 1.78
N GLU A 116 -11.79 23.11 1.02
CA GLU A 116 -13.22 22.86 0.75
C GLU A 116 -13.98 22.19 1.91
N LYS A 117 -13.33 21.86 3.04
CA LYS A 117 -14.08 21.48 4.26
C LYS A 117 -14.89 22.70 4.75
N PRO A 118 -16.23 22.66 4.74
CA PRO A 118 -17.04 23.83 5.06
C PRO A 118 -17.14 24.07 6.56
N LEU A 119 -17.04 25.34 6.92
CA LEU A 119 -17.72 26.01 8.03
C LEU A 119 -18.89 25.21 8.65
N THR A 120 -18.62 24.41 9.67
CA THR A 120 -19.63 23.97 10.64
C THR A 120 -18.93 23.81 11.99
N ASN A 121 -19.24 24.73 12.92
CA ASN A 121 -19.10 24.64 14.40
C ASN A 121 -18.62 25.90 15.14
N GLN A 122 -18.76 27.12 14.61
CA GLN A 122 -18.48 28.32 15.44
C GLN A 122 -19.46 29.50 15.43
N ASN A 123 -20.64 29.43 14.79
CA ASN A 123 -21.62 30.52 14.88
C ASN A 123 -23.06 30.04 15.18
N GLN A 124 -23.26 29.35 16.30
CA GLN A 124 -24.58 29.23 16.93
C GLN A 124 -24.45 29.41 18.46
N LEU A 125 -24.09 30.63 18.86
CA LEU A 125 -24.30 31.15 20.20
C LEU A 125 -24.72 32.62 20.09
N SER A 126 -25.79 32.88 19.34
CA SER A 126 -26.63 34.07 19.48
C SER A 126 -27.90 33.90 18.67
N ASN A 127 -29.02 34.33 19.27
CA ASN A 127 -30.38 34.41 18.72
C ASN A 127 -31.23 33.13 18.75
N VAL A 128 -31.55 32.70 19.98
CA VAL A 128 -32.89 32.17 20.26
C VAL A 128 -33.82 33.39 20.36
N ASN A 129 -34.66 33.61 19.36
CA ASN A 129 -36.04 34.07 19.54
C ASN A 129 -36.83 34.10 18.22
N ASN A 130 -37.96 33.40 18.28
CA ASN A 130 -39.24 33.66 17.63
C ASN A 130 -39.52 33.22 16.19
N ASN A 131 -40.53 32.35 16.13
CA ASN A 131 -41.69 32.32 15.22
C ASN A 131 -41.69 31.36 14.01
N SER A 132 -42.40 30.25 14.25
CA SER A 132 -43.52 29.70 13.47
C SER A 132 -43.41 29.49 11.96
N SER A 133 -43.54 28.21 11.61
CA SER A 133 -44.24 27.64 10.45
C SER A 133 -43.75 28.00 9.04
N SER A 134 -42.91 27.13 8.47
CA SER A 134 -43.16 26.44 7.18
C SER A 134 -41.89 25.71 6.70
N ASN A 135 -42.12 24.57 6.03
CA ASN A 135 -41.19 23.77 5.23
C ASN A 135 -40.56 22.53 5.88
N LEU A 136 -41.23 21.41 5.59
CA LEU A 136 -40.89 20.00 5.85
C LEU A 136 -39.75 19.43 4.98
N ASN A 137 -38.78 20.22 4.51
CA ASN A 137 -37.73 19.76 3.57
C ASN A 137 -36.30 20.03 4.08
N SER A 138 -35.87 19.33 5.13
CA SER A 138 -34.47 19.37 5.61
C SER A 138 -33.88 17.97 5.87
N LEU A 139 -34.17 17.01 4.98
CA LEU A 139 -33.61 15.65 5.03
C LEU A 139 -32.76 15.28 3.80
N SER A 140 -31.95 16.21 3.26
CA SER A 140 -31.09 15.93 2.09
C SER A 140 -29.73 16.63 2.10
N ASN A 141 -29.13 16.86 3.26
CA ASN A 141 -27.73 17.30 3.37
C ASN A 141 -26.78 16.14 3.76
N GLN A 142 -26.98 14.98 3.15
CA GLN A 142 -25.95 13.94 3.09
C GLN A 142 -25.26 14.10 1.72
N PRO A 143 -23.93 14.28 1.63
CA PRO A 143 -23.26 14.30 0.34
C PRO A 143 -23.51 12.97 -0.37
N ASN A 144 -23.93 13.01 -1.65
CA ASN A 144 -24.15 11.81 -2.44
C ASN A 144 -22.96 10.84 -2.27
N PRO A 145 -23.19 9.56 -1.93
CA PRO A 145 -22.12 8.62 -1.58
C PRO A 145 -21.10 8.43 -2.72
N SER A 146 -21.56 8.57 -3.97
CA SER A 146 -20.73 8.53 -5.18
C SER A 146 -19.75 9.71 -5.26
N THR A 147 -20.18 10.94 -4.95
CA THR A 147 -19.33 12.13 -4.95
C THR A 147 -18.29 12.08 -3.82
N SER A 148 -18.68 11.61 -2.64
CA SER A 148 -17.74 11.40 -1.53
C SER A 148 -16.68 10.34 -1.87
N ALA A 149 -17.08 9.21 -2.48
CA ALA A 149 -16.15 8.16 -2.91
C ALA A 149 -15.15 8.65 -3.96
N PHE A 150 -15.61 9.47 -4.89
CA PHE A 150 -14.77 10.09 -5.90
C PHE A 150 -13.73 11.02 -5.27
N ASN A 151 -14.15 11.96 -4.41
CA ASN A 151 -13.21 12.88 -3.76
C ASN A 151 -12.14 12.15 -2.92
N GLN A 152 -12.53 11.11 -2.19
CA GLN A 152 -11.59 10.29 -1.42
C GLN A 152 -10.59 9.53 -2.32
N TYR A 153 -11.06 8.99 -3.44
CA TYR A 153 -10.20 8.34 -4.43
C TYR A 153 -9.15 9.31 -4.97
N VAL A 154 -9.55 10.54 -5.32
CA VAL A 154 -8.60 11.52 -5.87
C VAL A 154 -7.55 11.92 -4.84
N ILE A 155 -7.94 12.12 -3.58
CA ILE A 155 -7.01 12.43 -2.48
C ILE A 155 -6.00 11.29 -2.31
N TYR A 156 -6.47 10.04 -2.29
CA TYR A 156 -5.57 8.89 -2.20
C TYR A 156 -4.62 8.83 -3.40
N LEU A 157 -5.12 9.05 -4.62
CA LEU A 157 -4.30 9.06 -5.82
C LEU A 157 -3.22 10.15 -5.78
N ALA A 158 -3.52 11.33 -5.22
CA ALA A 158 -2.55 12.40 -5.04
C ALA A 158 -1.40 12.00 -4.09
N TYR A 159 -1.71 11.40 -2.94
CA TYR A 159 -0.69 10.87 -2.04
C TYR A 159 0.11 9.72 -2.67
N HIS A 160 -0.55 8.85 -3.43
CA HIS A 160 0.10 7.77 -4.17
C HIS A 160 1.09 8.33 -5.21
N VAL A 161 0.70 9.33 -5.99
CA VAL A 161 1.59 10.02 -6.96
C VAL A 161 2.80 10.62 -6.25
N ILE A 162 2.62 11.33 -5.13
CA ILE A 162 3.74 11.86 -4.33
C ILE A 162 4.68 10.74 -3.90
N SER A 163 4.12 9.61 -3.44
CA SER A 163 4.88 8.46 -2.96
C SER A 163 5.73 7.84 -4.07
N VAL A 164 5.12 7.50 -5.22
CA VAL A 164 5.83 6.89 -6.35
C VAL A 164 6.93 7.82 -6.87
N TRP A 165 6.63 9.10 -7.07
CA TRP A 165 7.63 10.05 -7.57
C TRP A 165 8.78 10.26 -6.58
N PHE A 166 8.49 10.34 -5.28
CA PHE A 166 9.52 10.51 -4.27
C PHE A 166 10.46 9.31 -4.18
N ILE A 167 9.95 8.08 -4.30
CA ILE A 167 10.79 6.88 -4.29
C ILE A 167 11.58 6.75 -5.59
N ASN A 168 11.03 7.15 -6.74
CA ASN A 168 11.76 7.15 -8.02
C ASN A 168 12.88 8.20 -8.12
N LEU A 169 12.92 9.20 -7.24
CA LEU A 169 14.02 10.17 -7.19
C LEU A 169 15.35 9.51 -6.83
N LYS A 170 16.44 10.08 -7.33
CA LYS A 170 17.80 9.71 -6.93
C LYS A 170 18.02 9.99 -5.44
N LEU A 171 18.64 9.03 -4.74
CA LEU A 171 18.88 9.09 -3.29
C LEU A 171 19.57 10.38 -2.82
N THR A 172 20.52 10.91 -3.60
CA THR A 172 21.26 12.14 -3.27
C THR A 172 20.39 13.38 -3.23
N GLU A 173 19.29 13.39 -3.98
CA GLU A 173 18.43 14.55 -4.18
C GLU A 173 17.19 14.54 -3.28
N ARG A 174 16.72 13.36 -2.85
CA ARG A 174 15.49 13.19 -2.04
C ARG A 174 15.42 14.15 -0.85
N LYS A 175 16.51 14.32 -0.10
CA LYS A 175 16.59 15.20 1.07
C LYS A 175 16.23 16.67 0.77
N LYS A 176 16.48 17.15 -0.46
CA LYS A 176 16.20 18.54 -0.85
C LYS A 176 14.70 18.80 -0.99
N TYR A 177 13.94 17.78 -1.39
CA TYR A 177 12.50 17.90 -1.61
C TYR A 177 11.68 17.73 -0.34
N VAL A 178 12.24 17.13 0.72
CA VAL A 178 11.51 16.91 1.99
C VAL A 178 11.01 18.23 2.60
N PRO A 179 11.85 19.27 2.83
CA PRO A 179 11.36 20.55 3.37
C PRO A 179 10.28 21.20 2.49
N PHE A 180 10.44 21.08 1.18
CA PHE A 180 9.47 21.60 0.21
C PHE A 180 8.11 20.91 0.35
N ILE A 181 8.07 19.58 0.38
CA ILE A 181 6.84 18.80 0.54
C ILE A 181 6.19 19.09 1.91
N LEU A 182 6.99 19.19 2.97
CA LEU A 182 6.51 19.49 4.33
C LEU A 182 5.80 20.84 4.42
N HIS A 183 6.36 21.87 3.78
CA HIS A 183 5.78 23.22 3.77
C HIS A 183 4.37 23.24 3.17
N TYR A 184 4.10 22.42 2.15
CA TYR A 184 2.76 22.34 1.54
C TYR A 184 1.77 21.51 2.35
N ILE A 185 2.23 20.52 3.12
CA ILE A 185 1.37 19.59 3.86
C ILE A 185 0.99 20.14 5.25
N LEU A 186 1.89 20.90 5.89
CA LEU A 186 1.70 21.47 7.21
C LEU A 186 1.45 22.99 7.11
N PRO A 187 0.21 23.45 6.92
CA PRO A 187 -0.10 24.88 7.00
C PRO A 187 0.16 25.38 8.43
N GLU A 188 0.51 26.68 8.56
CA GLU A 188 1.06 27.31 9.77
C GLU A 188 0.18 27.20 11.05
N ASN A 189 -1.08 26.75 10.95
CA ASN A 189 -2.00 26.56 12.08
C ASN A 189 -2.15 25.09 12.49
N SER A 190 -1.06 24.47 12.95
CA SER A 190 -0.96 23.05 13.32
C SER A 190 -1.38 22.73 14.77
N LEU A 191 -2.54 23.22 15.20
CA LEU A 191 -3.16 22.84 16.49
C LEU A 191 -4.35 21.89 16.34
N VAL A 192 -4.77 21.57 15.10
CA VAL A 192 -5.82 20.59 14.83
C VAL A 192 -5.16 19.23 14.58
N GLU A 193 -5.68 18.19 15.24
CA GLU A 193 -5.23 16.79 15.13
C GLU A 193 -4.70 16.46 13.73
N MET A 194 -3.44 16.01 13.65
CA MET A 194 -2.82 15.69 12.37
C MET A 194 -3.64 14.60 11.67
N ASN A 195 -4.05 14.90 10.43
CA ASN A 195 -4.76 13.93 9.60
C ASN A 195 -3.90 12.66 9.45
N GLU A 196 -4.50 11.48 9.62
CA GLU A 196 -3.80 10.20 9.54
C GLU A 196 -3.05 10.01 8.22
N ARG A 197 -3.59 10.54 7.11
CA ARG A 197 -2.94 10.51 5.78
C ARG A 197 -1.66 11.34 5.75
N VAL A 198 -1.64 12.47 6.45
CA VAL A 198 -0.47 13.34 6.59
C VAL A 198 0.60 12.63 7.41
N GLU A 199 0.24 12.04 8.55
CA GLU A 199 1.20 11.26 9.36
C GLU A 199 1.83 10.10 8.58
N CYS A 200 1.04 9.37 7.78
CA CYS A 200 1.58 8.31 6.91
C CYS A 200 2.54 8.86 5.86
N CYS A 201 2.22 10.00 5.24
CA CYS A 201 3.10 10.68 4.28
C CYS A 201 4.42 11.13 4.93
N LEU A 202 4.36 11.68 6.15
CA LEU A 202 5.55 12.05 6.91
C LEU A 202 6.43 10.84 7.20
N ASP A 203 5.86 9.74 7.67
CA ASP A 203 6.61 8.52 7.93
C ASP A 203 7.24 7.97 6.64
N MET A 204 6.52 8.02 5.51
CA MET A 204 7.04 7.64 4.19
C MET A 204 8.25 8.49 3.78
N LEU A 205 8.16 9.82 3.93
CA LEU A 205 9.29 10.72 3.65
C LEU A 205 10.49 10.39 4.53
N THR A 206 10.28 10.15 5.83
CA THR A 206 11.39 9.80 6.74
C THR A 206 12.05 8.48 6.36
N ARG A 207 11.27 7.44 5.99
CA ARG A 207 11.80 6.13 5.61
C ARG A 207 12.63 6.19 4.32
N TYR A 208 12.11 6.82 3.27
CA TYR A 208 12.71 6.77 1.94
C TYR A 208 13.67 7.93 1.62
N SER A 209 13.81 8.91 2.51
CA SER A 209 14.69 10.07 2.32
C SER A 209 16.17 9.71 2.17
N TYR A 210 16.64 8.73 2.94
CA TYR A 210 18.07 8.36 3.00
C TYR A 210 18.35 6.92 2.54
N SER A 211 17.32 6.13 2.24
CA SER A 211 17.47 4.73 1.82
C SER A 211 16.31 4.26 0.94
N SER A 212 16.55 3.22 0.16
CA SER A 212 15.55 2.47 -0.62
C SER A 212 15.42 1.02 -0.13
N CYS A 213 15.70 0.76 1.14
CA CYS A 213 15.53 -0.57 1.73
C CYS A 213 14.10 -1.08 1.59
N GLN A 214 13.96 -2.40 1.43
CA GLN A 214 12.66 -3.08 1.37
C GLN A 214 11.80 -2.78 2.60
N SER A 215 10.48 -2.87 2.41
CA SER A 215 9.47 -2.53 3.42
C SER A 215 9.38 -3.55 4.55
N GLN A 216 9.83 -4.78 4.32
CA GLN A 216 9.87 -5.89 5.28
C GLN A 216 11.27 -6.51 5.37
N PRO A 217 11.70 -6.95 6.57
CA PRO A 217 13.01 -7.58 6.74
C PRO A 217 12.98 -9.04 6.27
N VAL A 218 13.98 -9.43 5.47
CA VAL A 218 14.28 -10.83 5.18
C VAL A 218 15.29 -11.32 6.20
N GLN A 219 14.89 -12.22 7.11
CA GLN A 219 15.80 -12.77 8.10
C GLN A 219 16.77 -13.76 7.43
N PRO A 220 18.10 -13.52 7.50
CA PRO A 220 19.06 -14.46 6.94
C PRO A 220 19.11 -15.74 7.79
N LEU A 221 19.53 -16.84 7.18
CA LEU A 221 19.57 -18.16 7.82
C LEU A 221 20.30 -18.17 9.18
N PRO A 222 21.45 -17.50 9.36
CA PRO A 222 22.14 -17.48 10.66
C PRO A 222 21.29 -16.86 11.77
N THR A 223 20.53 -15.81 11.45
CA THR A 223 19.62 -15.17 12.39
C THR A 223 18.45 -16.09 12.75
N LYS A 224 17.92 -16.85 11.77
CA LYS A 224 16.89 -17.87 12.07
C LYS A 224 17.43 -18.91 13.06
N ILE A 225 18.63 -19.44 12.82
CA ILE A 225 19.27 -20.43 13.68
C ILE A 225 19.56 -19.85 15.08
N LEU A 226 20.07 -18.62 15.17
CA LEU A 226 20.36 -17.98 16.46
C LEU A 226 19.10 -17.76 17.30
N PHE A 227 17.96 -17.43 16.67
CA PHE A 227 16.71 -17.11 17.35
C PHE A 227 15.66 -18.23 17.30
N GLU A 228 16.03 -19.46 16.94
CA GLU A 228 15.15 -20.63 16.92
C GLU A 228 14.68 -21.03 18.33
N ASN A 229 15.59 -20.97 19.31
CA ASN A 229 15.32 -21.36 20.70
C ASN A 229 14.65 -20.24 21.50
N LYS A 230 13.32 -20.13 21.40
CA LYS A 230 12.50 -19.13 22.11
C LYS A 230 12.75 -19.04 23.61
N ASN A 231 13.09 -20.14 24.28
CA ASN A 231 13.32 -20.16 25.74
C ASN A 231 14.53 -19.33 26.19
N GLN A 232 15.49 -19.07 25.29
CA GLN A 232 16.70 -18.30 25.56
C GLN A 232 16.57 -16.81 25.21
N ILE A 233 15.42 -16.39 24.67
CA ILE A 233 15.22 -15.03 24.18
C ILE A 233 14.44 -14.23 25.22
N ILE A 234 14.92 -13.02 25.52
CA ILE A 234 14.16 -12.01 26.27
C ILE A 234 13.73 -10.94 25.27
N THR A 235 12.44 -10.64 25.23
CA THR A 235 11.90 -9.59 24.35
C THR A 235 11.26 -8.51 25.20
N LYS A 236 11.54 -7.24 24.89
CA LYS A 236 10.77 -6.11 25.44
C LYS A 236 10.38 -5.16 24.32
N ASN A 237 9.24 -4.50 24.50
CA ASN A 237 8.64 -3.64 23.49
C ASN A 237 8.37 -2.25 24.07
N TRP A 238 8.71 -1.21 23.33
CA TRP A 238 8.49 0.19 23.67
C TRP A 238 7.70 0.87 22.56
N ILE A 239 6.88 1.85 22.94
CA ILE A 239 6.17 2.71 22.00
C ILE A 239 6.58 4.16 22.22
N GLN A 240 6.98 4.83 21.15
CA GLN A 240 7.34 6.25 21.11
C GLN A 240 6.64 6.90 19.93
N GLY A 241 5.84 7.94 20.17
CA GLY A 241 5.07 8.61 19.11
C GLY A 241 4.14 7.62 18.38
N SER A 242 4.43 7.37 17.09
CA SER A 242 3.76 6.40 16.20
C SER A 242 4.68 5.24 15.79
N VAL A 243 5.72 4.96 16.58
CA VAL A 243 6.73 3.92 16.33
C VAL A 243 6.74 2.91 17.47
N ILE A 244 6.84 1.63 17.14
CA ILE A 244 7.03 0.55 18.11
C ILE A 244 8.42 -0.05 17.93
N ILE A 245 9.20 -0.06 19.00
CA ILE A 245 10.55 -0.63 19.04
C ILE A 245 10.50 -1.91 19.85
N SER A 246 10.88 -3.02 19.25
CA SER A 246 11.05 -4.30 19.96
C SER A 246 12.51 -4.67 19.97
N ILE A 247 13.05 -4.98 21.14
CA ILE A 247 14.41 -5.49 21.28
C ILE A 247 14.33 -6.91 21.81
N LYS A 248 14.97 -7.83 21.10
CA LYS A 248 15.19 -9.20 21.52
C LYS A 248 16.65 -9.38 21.88
N THR A 249 16.96 -10.00 23.01
CA THR A 249 18.33 -10.36 23.39
C THR A 249 18.42 -11.83 23.72
N LEU A 250 19.57 -12.43 23.42
CA LEU A 250 19.87 -13.78 23.89
C LEU A 250 20.45 -13.73 25.30
N LYS A 251 19.95 -14.59 26.18
CA LYS A 251 20.33 -14.62 27.61
C LYS A 251 21.83 -14.76 27.86
N ASN A 252 22.59 -15.45 27.00
CA ASN A 252 23.98 -15.84 27.30
C ASN A 252 25.01 -15.50 26.20
N LYS A 253 24.67 -14.69 25.18
CA LYS A 253 25.49 -14.64 23.94
C LYS A 253 25.82 -13.25 23.40
N GLY A 254 25.52 -12.16 24.11
CA GLY A 254 25.83 -10.80 23.64
C GLY A 254 25.16 -10.36 22.32
N TRP A 255 24.30 -11.20 21.73
CA TRP A 255 23.54 -10.92 20.51
C TRP A 255 22.18 -10.30 20.85
N GLY A 256 21.78 -9.33 20.05
CA GLY A 256 20.45 -8.73 20.07
C GLY A 256 19.88 -8.49 18.69
N GLU A 257 18.56 -8.45 18.58
CA GLU A 257 17.82 -8.04 17.39
C GLU A 257 16.95 -6.83 17.78
N ILE A 258 17.10 -5.71 17.08
CA ILE A 258 16.26 -4.53 17.21
C ILE A 258 15.32 -4.49 16.02
N ILE A 259 14.01 -4.51 16.29
CA ILE A 259 12.96 -4.43 15.30
C ILE A 259 12.21 -3.12 15.50
N ILE A 260 12.23 -2.27 14.49
CA ILE A 260 11.51 -1.00 14.48
C ILE A 260 10.30 -1.14 13.56
N ARG A 261 9.11 -1.01 14.12
CA ARG A 261 7.84 -1.06 13.39
C ARG A 261 7.29 0.35 13.23
N ARG A 262 7.11 0.74 11.99
CA ARG A 262 6.50 2.00 11.57
C ARG A 262 5.27 1.72 10.69
N PRO A 263 4.38 2.70 10.47
CA PRO A 263 3.27 2.59 9.52
C PRO A 263 3.74 2.13 8.13
N THR A 264 4.81 2.72 7.61
CA THR A 264 5.36 2.43 6.26
C THR A 264 6.28 1.22 6.20
N GLY A 265 6.36 0.45 7.28
CA GLY A 265 6.97 -0.88 7.28
C GLY A 265 7.81 -1.18 8.51
N THR A 266 8.49 -2.31 8.47
CA THR A 266 9.31 -2.80 9.57
C THR A 266 10.77 -2.88 9.13
N THR A 267 11.70 -2.49 9.99
CA THR A 267 13.14 -2.69 9.79
C THR A 267 13.69 -3.51 10.95
N SER A 268 14.63 -4.41 10.67
CA SER A 268 15.30 -5.23 11.69
C SER A 268 16.81 -5.05 11.56
N PHE A 269 17.48 -4.91 12.69
CA PHE A 269 18.93 -4.83 12.81
C PHE A 269 19.40 -5.91 13.79
N VAL A 270 20.37 -6.72 13.38
CA VAL A 270 21.05 -7.67 14.26
C VAL A 270 22.28 -6.98 14.81
N LEU A 271 22.45 -7.00 16.13
CA LEU A 271 23.58 -6.41 16.82
C LEU A 271 24.35 -7.46 17.60
N ARG A 272 25.66 -7.27 17.65
CA ARG A 272 26.56 -7.99 18.53
C ARG A 272 27.22 -6.98 19.45
N MET A 273 27.18 -7.24 20.75
CA MET A 273 27.96 -6.50 21.71
C MET A 273 29.44 -6.90 21.59
N GLU A 274 30.32 -5.94 21.32
CA GLU A 274 31.77 -6.18 21.31
C GLU A 274 32.36 -6.12 22.73
N ASN A 275 31.69 -5.41 23.63
CA ASN A 275 32.08 -5.33 25.03
C ASN A 275 31.89 -6.72 25.69
N LYS A 276 32.97 -7.25 26.27
CA LYS A 276 32.96 -8.56 26.93
C LYS A 276 31.99 -8.54 28.12
N LEU A 277 31.07 -9.49 28.14
CA LEU A 277 30.25 -9.75 29.32
C LEU A 277 31.11 -10.48 30.37
N ARG A 278 30.78 -10.28 31.65
CA ARG A 278 31.47 -10.96 32.76
C ARG A 278 31.24 -12.48 32.60
N ASN A 279 32.29 -13.24 32.26
CA ASN A 279 32.28 -14.67 31.89
C ASN A 279 31.73 -15.04 30.49
N ASP A 280 32.15 -14.33 29.42
CA ASP A 280 31.94 -14.78 28.03
C ASP A 280 32.80 -16.01 27.70
N ALA A 281 32.25 -17.22 27.86
CA ALA A 281 32.76 -18.40 27.18
C ALA A 281 32.19 -18.42 25.76
N LEU A 282 33.04 -18.20 24.75
CA LEU A 282 32.64 -18.28 23.34
C LEU A 282 32.07 -19.68 23.05
N SER A 283 30.80 -19.80 22.69
CA SER A 283 30.22 -21.10 22.33
C SER A 283 30.52 -21.44 20.87
N ASN A 284 30.67 -22.73 20.54
CA ASN A 284 30.88 -23.21 19.15
C ASN A 284 29.82 -22.69 18.15
N ILE A 285 28.62 -22.41 18.64
CA ILE A 285 27.49 -21.86 17.85
C ILE A 285 27.76 -20.39 17.49
N ASP A 286 28.42 -19.62 18.36
CA ASP A 286 28.72 -18.21 18.07
C ASP A 286 29.83 -18.10 17.02
N LEU A 287 30.82 -18.99 17.09
CA LEU A 287 31.85 -19.11 16.05
C LEU A 287 31.25 -19.56 14.72
N SER A 288 30.32 -20.53 14.75
CA SER A 288 29.61 -21.00 13.55
C SER A 288 28.71 -19.92 12.95
N ALA A 289 27.99 -19.16 13.77
CA ALA A 289 27.16 -18.05 13.31
C ALA A 289 27.99 -16.87 12.79
N LEU A 290 29.14 -16.59 13.43
CA LEU A 290 30.08 -15.57 12.97
C LEU A 290 30.75 -15.95 11.64
N LEU A 291 31.17 -17.22 11.51
CA LEU A 291 31.66 -17.78 10.25
C LEU A 291 30.56 -17.74 9.19
N MET A 292 29.34 -18.16 9.51
CA MET A 292 28.22 -18.13 8.56
C MET A 292 27.84 -16.71 8.15
N MET A 293 27.92 -15.71 9.04
CA MET A 293 27.69 -14.32 8.65
C MET A 293 28.82 -13.80 7.74
N HIS A 294 30.08 -14.09 8.06
CA HIS A 294 31.22 -13.75 7.20
C HIS A 294 31.21 -14.48 5.84
N ILE A 295 30.72 -15.73 5.79
CA ILE A 295 30.58 -16.52 4.55
C ILE A 295 29.37 -16.03 3.74
N SER A 296 28.26 -15.71 4.40
CA SER A 296 27.04 -15.19 3.76
C SER A 296 27.25 -13.81 3.15
N GLU A 297 28.18 -13.00 3.66
CA GLU A 297 28.56 -11.72 3.03
C GLU A 297 29.35 -11.90 1.73
N LYS A 298 30.07 -13.03 1.57
CA LYS A 298 30.95 -13.26 0.41
C LYS A 298 30.30 -14.03 -0.74
N ASN A 299 29.26 -14.83 -0.49
CA ASN A 299 28.64 -15.68 -1.52
C ASN A 299 27.19 -15.28 -1.79
N LYS A 300 26.95 -14.62 -2.93
CA LYS A 300 25.64 -14.61 -3.59
C LYS A 300 25.21 -16.06 -3.89
N PRO A 301 23.92 -16.42 -3.76
CA PRO A 301 23.42 -17.76 -4.00
C PRO A 301 23.21 -18.03 -5.51
N GLU A 302 24.24 -17.83 -6.32
CA GLU A 302 24.23 -18.20 -7.75
C GLU A 302 25.42 -19.10 -8.14
N ALA A 303 26.39 -19.34 -7.24
CA ALA A 303 27.60 -20.10 -7.54
C ALA A 303 27.58 -21.57 -7.07
N LEU A 304 26.48 -22.08 -6.49
CA LEU A 304 26.40 -23.46 -5.98
C LEU A 304 25.82 -24.48 -6.97
N LEU A 305 25.46 -24.08 -8.19
CA LEU A 305 24.90 -24.97 -9.22
C LEU A 305 25.90 -25.37 -10.32
N ASN A 306 27.07 -24.71 -10.42
CA ASN A 306 28.09 -25.07 -11.40
C ASN A 306 29.33 -25.57 -10.67
N GLY A 307 29.61 -26.85 -10.85
CA GLY A 307 30.67 -27.58 -10.16
C GLY A 307 32.09 -27.15 -10.53
N GLU A 308 32.99 -27.78 -9.78
CA GLU A 308 34.44 -27.88 -9.98
C GLU A 308 35.27 -26.70 -9.45
N ASN A 309 35.68 -26.81 -8.17
CA ASN A 309 37.08 -27.11 -7.87
C ASN A 309 37.29 -27.46 -6.39
N ASN A 310 37.84 -28.65 -6.19
CA ASN A 310 38.27 -29.24 -4.93
C ASN A 310 39.49 -28.48 -4.37
N THR A 311 39.35 -27.79 -3.23
CA THR A 311 40.39 -27.65 -2.19
C THR A 311 39.87 -27.16 -0.82
N LEU A 312 38.54 -27.13 -0.59
CA LEU A 312 37.98 -26.71 0.71
C LEU A 312 37.06 -27.77 1.38
N SER A 313 37.02 -28.99 0.86
CA SER A 313 36.18 -30.09 1.38
C SER A 313 36.91 -31.01 2.38
N LYS A 314 38.15 -30.69 2.75
CA LYS A 314 38.99 -31.50 3.65
C LYS A 314 39.32 -30.88 5.01
N LEU A 315 38.69 -29.77 5.39
CA LEU A 315 38.72 -29.31 6.77
C LEU A 315 37.44 -29.76 7.45
N THR A 316 37.47 -30.97 8.01
CA THR A 316 36.36 -31.45 8.81
C THR A 316 36.22 -30.55 10.04
N MET A 317 34.98 -30.13 10.35
CA MET A 317 34.62 -29.34 11.54
C MET A 317 35.12 -29.94 12.88
N GLN A 318 35.61 -31.18 12.86
CA GLN A 318 36.16 -31.90 14.00
C GLN A 318 37.65 -31.61 14.26
N GLU A 319 38.45 -31.22 13.26
CA GLU A 319 39.89 -30.92 13.44
C GLU A 319 40.14 -29.49 13.97
N ILE A 320 39.29 -28.54 13.58
CA ILE A 320 39.31 -27.17 14.15
C ILE A 320 38.79 -27.20 15.59
N ALA A 321 37.82 -28.08 15.90
CA ALA A 321 37.31 -28.25 17.26
C ALA A 321 38.34 -28.89 18.22
N LYS A 322 39.26 -29.74 17.73
CA LYS A 322 40.28 -30.39 18.56
C LYS A 322 41.46 -29.47 18.89
N THR A 323 41.85 -28.59 17.98
CA THR A 323 43.02 -27.70 18.16
C THR A 323 42.82 -26.58 19.19
N TRP A 324 41.60 -26.36 19.67
CA TRP A 324 41.25 -25.26 20.58
C TRP A 324 40.68 -25.72 21.94
N THR A 325 40.70 -27.03 22.24
CA THR A 325 40.17 -27.58 23.50
C THR A 325 41.15 -27.57 24.68
N SER A 326 42.32 -26.96 24.54
CA SER A 326 43.28 -26.80 25.63
C SER A 326 43.23 -25.39 26.22
N THR A 327 42.13 -25.05 26.90
CA THR A 327 42.16 -23.96 27.88
C THR A 327 41.29 -24.28 29.09
N SER A 328 41.99 -24.41 30.21
CA SER A 328 41.63 -24.66 31.61
C SER A 328 40.19 -24.38 32.06
N SER A 329 39.61 -25.40 32.69
CA SER A 329 38.48 -25.32 33.62
C SER A 329 38.85 -24.50 34.87
N VAL A 330 38.14 -23.41 35.13
CA VAL A 330 38.16 -22.72 36.42
C VAL A 330 36.76 -22.82 37.04
N ASN A 331 36.68 -23.54 38.15
CA ASN A 331 35.52 -23.56 39.04
C ASN A 331 35.37 -22.19 39.71
N SER A 332 34.18 -21.59 39.66
CA SER A 332 33.75 -20.67 40.70
C SER A 332 32.23 -20.78 40.94
N SER A 333 31.92 -20.88 42.22
CA SER A 333 30.62 -21.14 42.83
C SER A 333 29.60 -20.01 42.60
N LEU A 334 28.36 -20.43 42.32
CA LEU A 334 27.19 -19.60 42.02
C LEU A 334 26.77 -18.66 43.17
N SER A 335 26.44 -17.41 42.82
CA SER A 335 25.47 -16.57 43.55
C SER A 335 24.24 -16.33 42.66
N LYS A 336 23.06 -16.19 43.30
CA LYS A 336 21.72 -16.39 42.72
C LYS A 336 21.16 -15.29 41.79
N ASP A 337 21.95 -14.33 41.33
CA ASP A 337 21.54 -13.35 40.33
C ASP A 337 22.56 -13.31 39.20
N ASP A 338 22.32 -14.06 38.11
CA ASP A 338 23.25 -14.20 36.98
C ASP A 338 23.65 -12.82 36.38
N PRO A 339 24.89 -12.34 36.60
CA PRO A 339 25.38 -11.05 36.08
C PRO A 339 25.78 -11.14 34.59
N THR A 340 25.41 -12.23 33.91
CA THR A 340 25.78 -12.60 32.54
C THR A 340 24.69 -12.27 31.51
N LYS A 341 23.50 -11.83 31.95
CA LYS A 341 22.33 -11.66 31.08
C LYS A 341 22.26 -10.24 30.50
N LEU A 342 22.37 -10.15 29.18
CA LEU A 342 22.06 -8.90 28.46
C LEU A 342 20.55 -8.65 28.45
N LEU A 343 20.08 -7.69 29.25
CA LEU A 343 18.67 -7.29 29.23
C LEU A 343 18.36 -6.39 28.03
N PRO A 344 17.22 -6.57 27.33
CA PRO A 344 16.84 -5.70 26.21
C PRO A 344 16.74 -4.23 26.60
N SER A 345 16.35 -3.95 27.85
CA SER A 345 16.26 -2.58 28.39
C SER A 345 17.59 -1.83 28.36
N PHE A 346 18.71 -2.55 28.51
CA PHE A 346 20.04 -1.93 28.44
C PHE A 346 20.29 -1.35 27.05
N VAL A 347 20.08 -2.17 26.01
CA VAL A 347 20.30 -1.76 24.61
C VAL A 347 19.39 -0.59 24.24
N TYR A 348 18.13 -0.62 24.68
CA TYR A 348 17.19 0.47 24.47
C TYR A 348 17.71 1.80 25.06
N LEU A 349 18.14 1.77 26.32
CA LEU A 349 18.65 2.96 27.02
C LEU A 349 19.97 3.50 26.46
N GLN A 350 20.77 2.68 25.76
CA GLN A 350 21.98 3.16 25.08
C GLN A 350 21.66 3.94 23.79
N LEU A 351 20.56 3.59 23.12
CA LEU A 351 20.14 4.25 21.88
C LEU A 351 19.31 5.52 22.13
N HIS A 352 18.70 5.63 23.32
CA HIS A 352 18.00 6.83 23.74
C HIS A 352 18.93 7.71 24.57
N SER A 353 19.05 8.99 24.20
CA SER A 353 19.76 9.97 25.01
C SER A 353 19.16 10.04 26.42
N LEU A 354 19.99 10.08 27.46
CA LEU A 354 19.54 10.48 28.79
C LEU A 354 18.91 11.87 28.65
N ALA A 355 17.58 11.94 28.77
CA ALA A 355 16.87 13.20 28.73
C ALA A 355 17.21 14.04 29.97
N GLY A 356 18.25 14.86 29.87
CA GLY A 356 18.42 16.02 30.72
C GLY A 356 17.38 17.07 30.36
N GLY A 357 16.39 17.26 31.25
CA GLY A 357 15.59 18.48 31.32
C GLY A 357 14.38 18.57 30.39
N ASN A 358 13.20 18.53 31.00
CA ASN A 358 11.91 18.94 30.44
C ASN A 358 12.00 20.17 29.53
N LYS A 359 11.55 20.04 28.28
CA LYS A 359 10.78 21.10 27.62
C LYS A 359 9.45 20.52 27.16
N LYS A 360 8.39 21.25 27.52
CA LYS A 360 6.96 20.93 27.41
C LYS A 360 6.60 20.18 26.13
N GLY A 361 5.95 19.03 26.30
CA GLY A 361 5.19 18.34 25.28
C GLY A 361 5.00 16.87 25.67
N GLU A 362 3.77 16.46 26.05
CA GLU A 362 3.37 15.05 26.21
C GLU A 362 3.67 14.19 24.95
N ALA A 363 4.01 14.83 23.83
CA ALA A 363 4.18 14.26 22.49
C ALA A 363 5.28 13.20 22.35
N ASP A 364 6.32 13.20 23.21
CA ASP A 364 7.47 12.28 23.06
C ASP A 364 7.68 11.38 24.29
N SER A 365 6.60 11.11 25.02
CA SER A 365 6.60 10.15 26.12
C SER A 365 6.80 8.72 25.61
N VAL A 366 7.87 8.07 26.08
CA VAL A 366 8.17 6.66 25.82
C VAL A 366 7.38 5.80 26.80
N TYR A 367 6.66 4.81 26.30
CA TYR A 367 5.95 3.85 27.15
C TYR A 367 6.49 2.43 26.92
N LEU A 368 6.82 1.75 28.02
CA LEU A 368 7.07 0.31 28.01
C LEU A 368 5.72 -0.41 27.83
N LEU A 369 5.65 -1.31 26.86
CA LEU A 369 4.47 -2.16 26.68
C LEU A 369 4.51 -3.32 27.67
N PRO A 370 3.39 -3.67 28.33
CA PRO A 370 3.33 -4.85 29.17
C PRO A 370 3.43 -6.12 28.32
N ASP A 371 4.04 -7.17 28.88
CA ASP A 371 4.17 -8.49 28.27
C ASP A 371 2.87 -9.31 28.42
N ASP A 372 1.74 -8.75 27.95
CA ASP A 372 0.42 -9.40 27.96
C ASP A 372 0.13 -10.14 26.65
N ASP A 373 -0.73 -11.17 26.70
CA ASP A 373 -1.28 -11.83 25.50
C ASP A 373 -1.99 -10.87 24.53
N ALA A 374 -2.51 -9.76 25.04
CA ALA A 374 -3.14 -8.75 24.22
C ALA A 374 -2.13 -7.89 23.44
N THR A 375 -0.96 -7.57 24.02
CA THR A 375 0.08 -6.82 23.31
C THR A 375 0.75 -7.70 22.26
N THR A 376 1.04 -8.96 22.59
CA THR A 376 1.61 -9.92 21.63
C THR A 376 0.67 -10.18 20.46
N ARG A 377 -0.64 -10.32 20.71
CA ARG A 377 -1.65 -10.40 19.64
C ARG A 377 -1.69 -9.12 18.80
N GLY A 378 -1.69 -7.95 19.44
CA GLY A 378 -1.67 -6.65 18.73
C GLY A 378 -0.46 -6.51 17.81
N LEU A 379 0.74 -6.88 18.29
CA LEU A 379 1.97 -6.88 17.49
C LEU A 379 1.92 -7.92 16.37
N SER A 380 1.37 -9.12 16.62
CA SER A 380 1.22 -10.14 15.59
C SER A 380 0.24 -9.71 14.48
N VAL A 381 -0.82 -8.98 14.82
CA VAL A 381 -1.76 -8.44 13.82
C VAL A 381 -1.06 -7.35 13.00
N LEU A 382 -0.29 -6.48 13.64
CA LEU A 382 0.51 -5.46 12.96
C LEU A 382 1.54 -6.08 12.01
N ASP A 383 2.22 -7.15 12.42
CA ASP A 383 3.22 -7.83 11.58
C ASP A 383 2.58 -8.57 10.39
N ARG A 384 1.33 -9.02 10.51
CA ARG A 384 0.57 -9.64 9.41
C ARG A 384 -0.07 -8.61 8.47
N THR A 385 -0.24 -7.37 8.93
CA THR A 385 -0.84 -6.32 8.11
C THR A 385 0.17 -5.88 7.05
N PRO A 386 -0.17 -6.00 5.75
CA PRO A 386 0.75 -5.73 4.65
C PRO A 386 1.19 -4.26 4.65
N VAL A 387 2.39 -4.03 4.11
CA VAL A 387 2.97 -2.69 4.00
C VAL A 387 2.81 -2.12 2.59
N VAL A 388 2.73 -3.00 1.59
CA VAL A 388 2.44 -2.60 0.20
C VAL A 388 0.93 -2.65 -0.02
N ASP A 389 0.44 -1.83 -0.94
CA ASP A 389 -0.97 -1.90 -1.37
C ASP A 389 -1.19 -3.15 -2.20
N LEU A 390 -2.24 -3.90 -1.86
CA LEU A 390 -2.51 -5.21 -2.41
C LEU A 390 -3.71 -5.15 -3.34
N HIS A 391 -3.54 -5.66 -4.55
CA HIS A 391 -4.59 -5.72 -5.57
C HIS A 391 -4.77 -7.16 -6.06
N LYS A 392 -6.01 -7.53 -6.32
CA LYS A 392 -6.40 -8.80 -6.93
C LYS A 392 -7.33 -8.50 -8.09
N ILE A 393 -7.02 -9.05 -9.27
CA ILE A 393 -7.66 -8.69 -10.53
C ILE A 393 -7.92 -9.97 -11.31
N GLY A 394 -9.17 -10.18 -11.73
CA GLY A 394 -9.54 -11.33 -12.55
C GLY A 394 -9.08 -11.14 -14.00
N ILE A 395 -8.59 -12.19 -14.64
CA ILE A 395 -8.37 -12.23 -16.09
C ILE A 395 -9.11 -13.42 -16.68
N VAL A 396 -9.98 -13.14 -17.65
CA VAL A 396 -10.79 -14.14 -18.35
C VAL A 396 -10.55 -14.05 -19.85
N TYR A 397 -10.47 -15.21 -20.50
CA TYR A 397 -10.39 -15.34 -21.95
C TYR A 397 -11.74 -15.83 -22.48
N VAL A 398 -12.31 -15.10 -23.44
CA VAL A 398 -13.55 -15.45 -24.13
C VAL A 398 -13.19 -15.83 -25.56
N GLY A 399 -13.28 -17.13 -25.85
CA GLY A 399 -13.02 -17.69 -27.18
C GLY A 399 -14.17 -17.46 -28.15
N ARG A 400 -13.98 -17.89 -29.40
CA ARG A 400 -14.96 -17.70 -30.48
C ARG A 400 -16.29 -18.38 -30.19
N GLY A 401 -17.38 -17.64 -30.43
CA GLY A 401 -18.73 -18.16 -30.25
C GLY A 401 -19.09 -18.52 -28.80
N GLN A 402 -18.24 -18.16 -27.82
CA GLN A 402 -18.52 -18.38 -26.41
C GLN A 402 -19.33 -17.21 -25.86
N PHE A 403 -20.48 -17.53 -25.29
CA PHE A 403 -21.38 -16.57 -24.63
C PHE A 403 -21.77 -17.03 -23.22
N ASP A 404 -21.58 -18.32 -22.92
CA ASP A 404 -22.00 -18.91 -21.64
C ASP A 404 -20.87 -18.88 -20.63
N GLU A 405 -21.19 -18.53 -19.38
CA GLU A 405 -20.26 -18.49 -18.23
C GLU A 405 -19.42 -19.78 -18.14
N GLN A 406 -20.08 -20.94 -18.23
CA GLN A 406 -19.42 -22.24 -18.10
C GLN A 406 -18.38 -22.46 -19.19
N SER A 407 -18.72 -22.15 -20.45
CA SER A 407 -17.80 -22.29 -21.58
C SER A 407 -16.55 -21.42 -21.41
N ILE A 408 -16.74 -20.19 -20.93
CA ILE A 408 -15.69 -19.21 -20.74
C ILE A 408 -14.73 -19.64 -19.61
N LEU A 409 -15.26 -20.09 -18.46
CA LEU A 409 -14.43 -20.53 -17.33
C LEU A 409 -13.75 -21.89 -17.57
N SER A 410 -14.31 -22.72 -18.46
CA SER A 410 -13.74 -24.02 -18.83
C SER A 410 -12.50 -23.93 -19.73
N ASN A 411 -12.17 -22.74 -20.26
CA ASN A 411 -10.99 -22.55 -21.09
C ASN A 411 -9.69 -22.87 -20.32
N GLN A 412 -8.86 -23.74 -20.88
CA GLN A 412 -7.54 -24.12 -20.35
C GLN A 412 -6.39 -23.34 -21.00
N SER A 413 -6.60 -22.84 -22.21
CA SER A 413 -5.62 -22.04 -22.95
C SER A 413 -6.34 -20.97 -23.75
N GLY A 414 -5.68 -19.84 -23.99
CA GLY A 414 -6.16 -18.80 -24.90
C GLY A 414 -5.32 -18.72 -26.18
N SER A 415 -5.54 -17.67 -26.96
CA SER A 415 -4.79 -17.41 -28.20
C SER A 415 -3.31 -17.07 -27.97
N TYR A 416 -2.53 -17.07 -29.06
CA TYR A 416 -1.12 -16.66 -29.03
C TYR A 416 -0.95 -15.24 -28.48
N HIS A 417 -1.75 -14.28 -28.95
CA HIS A 417 -1.67 -12.89 -28.49
C HIS A 417 -2.12 -12.74 -27.02
N TYR A 418 -3.09 -13.54 -26.57
CA TYR A 418 -3.45 -13.63 -25.16
C TYR A 418 -2.29 -14.12 -24.30
N GLN A 419 -1.55 -15.14 -24.74
CA GLN A 419 -0.37 -15.63 -24.01
C GLN A 419 0.74 -14.58 -23.95
N VAL A 420 1.02 -13.88 -25.06
CA VAL A 420 1.98 -12.76 -25.09
C VAL A 420 1.53 -11.63 -24.14
N PHE A 421 0.24 -11.33 -24.10
CA PHE A 421 -0.33 -10.38 -23.15
C PHE A 421 -0.11 -10.82 -21.69
N LEU A 422 -0.40 -12.07 -21.35
CA LEU A 422 -0.17 -12.61 -19.99
C LEU A 422 1.30 -12.59 -19.57
N GLN A 423 2.23 -12.84 -20.49
CA GLN A 423 3.67 -12.78 -20.20
C GLN A 423 4.15 -11.35 -19.90
N ASN A 424 3.52 -10.35 -20.51
CA ASN A 424 3.92 -8.95 -20.39
C ASN A 424 3.14 -8.17 -19.30
N ILE A 425 1.96 -8.67 -18.88
CA ILE A 425 1.18 -8.02 -17.82
C ILE A 425 1.79 -8.24 -16.43
N GLY A 426 2.52 -9.34 -16.23
CA GLY A 426 3.19 -9.65 -14.97
C GLY A 426 4.14 -10.84 -15.12
N LYS A 427 4.84 -11.17 -14.02
CA LYS A 427 5.75 -12.31 -13.96
C LYS A 427 4.97 -13.59 -13.59
N LEU A 428 5.26 -14.68 -14.28
CA LEU A 428 4.76 -16.00 -13.90
C LEU A 428 5.54 -16.51 -12.69
N VAL A 429 4.83 -16.86 -11.61
CA VAL A 429 5.43 -17.32 -10.34
C VAL A 429 4.77 -18.62 -9.91
N LYS A 430 5.58 -19.56 -9.40
CA LYS A 430 5.09 -20.84 -8.87
C LYS A 430 4.50 -20.66 -7.48
N LEU A 431 3.26 -21.09 -7.28
CA LEU A 431 2.52 -20.89 -6.02
C LEU A 431 3.15 -21.64 -4.83
N SER A 432 3.81 -22.78 -5.06
CA SER A 432 4.51 -23.54 -4.02
C SER A 432 5.63 -22.75 -3.33
N ASN A 433 6.23 -21.78 -4.03
CA ASN A 433 7.37 -21.01 -3.52
C ASN A 433 6.93 -19.79 -2.70
N LEU A 434 5.64 -19.44 -2.73
CA LEU A 434 5.09 -18.22 -2.14
C LEU A 434 4.53 -18.44 -0.71
N GLN A 435 5.07 -19.41 0.02
CA GLN A 435 4.60 -19.71 1.38
C GLN A 435 4.87 -18.52 2.32
N GLY A 436 3.80 -17.89 2.79
CA GLY A 436 3.87 -16.72 3.67
C GLY A 436 3.79 -15.38 2.95
N GLU A 437 3.74 -15.38 1.61
CA GLU A 437 3.48 -14.18 0.82
C GLU A 437 1.98 -13.99 0.51
N TYR A 438 1.62 -12.79 0.08
CA TYR A 438 0.26 -12.52 -0.38
C TYR A 438 0.01 -13.09 -1.77
N THR A 439 -0.95 -14.02 -1.87
CA THR A 439 -1.35 -14.70 -3.11
C THR A 439 -2.78 -14.40 -3.54
N GLY A 440 -3.42 -13.35 -3.00
CA GLY A 440 -4.78 -12.98 -3.40
C GLY A 440 -5.88 -13.97 -3.00
N GLY A 441 -5.55 -15.00 -2.21
CA GLY A 441 -6.46 -16.09 -1.83
C GLY A 441 -6.19 -17.41 -2.56
N LEU A 442 -5.23 -17.43 -3.50
CA LEU A 442 -4.80 -18.65 -4.18
C LEU A 442 -4.05 -19.60 -3.22
N ASP A 443 -4.33 -20.89 -3.33
CA ASP A 443 -3.69 -21.94 -2.56
C ASP A 443 -2.21 -22.12 -2.94
N THR A 444 -1.36 -22.17 -1.91
CA THR A 444 0.10 -22.35 -2.03
C THR A 444 0.57 -23.72 -1.54
N ARG A 445 -0.33 -24.55 -0.98
CA ARG A 445 0.04 -25.80 -0.31
C ARG A 445 -0.39 -27.05 -1.05
N ARG A 446 -1.66 -27.11 -1.48
CA ARG A 446 -2.26 -28.32 -2.05
C ARG A 446 -2.36 -28.25 -3.58
N GLY A 447 -2.05 -27.10 -4.18
CA GLY A 447 -2.09 -26.89 -5.63
C GLY A 447 -3.51 -26.85 -6.21
N VAL A 448 -4.52 -26.60 -5.37
CA VAL A 448 -5.94 -26.65 -5.79
C VAL A 448 -6.26 -25.59 -6.83
N ASP A 449 -5.64 -24.42 -6.74
CA ASP A 449 -5.88 -23.27 -7.62
C ASP A 449 -4.91 -23.22 -8.82
N GLY A 450 -4.10 -24.28 -9.01
CA GLY A 450 -3.09 -24.37 -10.06
C GLY A 450 -1.66 -24.32 -9.53
N GLU A 451 -0.69 -24.50 -10.42
CA GLU A 451 0.74 -24.48 -10.06
C GLU A 451 1.36 -23.08 -10.15
N PHE A 452 0.84 -22.25 -11.05
CA PHE A 452 1.39 -20.95 -11.39
C PHE A 452 0.34 -19.85 -11.29
N ALA A 453 0.78 -18.66 -10.90
CA ALA A 453 0.00 -17.43 -10.94
C ALA A 453 0.80 -16.33 -11.63
N VAL A 454 0.10 -15.34 -12.19
CA VAL A 454 0.74 -14.14 -12.75
C VAL A 454 0.69 -13.04 -11.68
N MET A 455 1.85 -12.47 -11.35
CA MET A 455 1.98 -11.44 -10.32
C MET A 455 2.83 -10.29 -10.84
N SER A 456 2.43 -9.06 -10.49
CA SER A 456 3.22 -7.85 -10.74
C SER A 456 3.52 -7.19 -9.41
N GLU A 457 4.78 -6.80 -9.19
CA GLU A 457 5.22 -6.17 -7.96
C GLU A 457 6.01 -4.90 -8.29
N ASP A 458 5.52 -3.78 -7.79
CA ASP A 458 6.20 -2.48 -7.75
C ASP A 458 6.55 -2.18 -6.27
N GLU A 459 7.37 -1.16 -5.99
CA GLU A 459 7.87 -0.88 -4.64
C GLU A 459 6.79 -0.62 -3.58
N ILE A 460 5.62 -0.13 -4.01
CA ILE A 460 4.49 0.20 -3.13
C ILE A 460 3.21 -0.58 -3.44
N THR A 461 3.13 -1.30 -4.57
CA THR A 461 1.93 -2.04 -4.97
C THR A 461 2.27 -3.46 -5.41
N LYS A 462 1.49 -4.44 -4.96
CA LYS A 462 1.57 -5.83 -5.41
C LYS A 462 0.21 -6.25 -5.98
N ILE A 463 0.23 -6.77 -7.20
CA ILE A 463 -0.95 -7.18 -7.94
C ILE A 463 -0.87 -8.69 -8.17
N VAL A 464 -1.93 -9.39 -7.78
CA VAL A 464 -2.14 -10.81 -8.10
C VAL A 464 -3.22 -10.91 -9.15
N PHE A 465 -2.90 -11.56 -10.27
CA PHE A 465 -3.88 -11.81 -11.32
C PHE A 465 -4.48 -13.21 -11.17
N HIS A 466 -5.79 -13.26 -10.99
CA HIS A 466 -6.57 -14.50 -11.00
C HIS A 466 -6.89 -14.86 -12.44
N VAL A 467 -5.97 -15.58 -13.08
CA VAL A 467 -6.07 -15.95 -14.50
C VAL A 467 -6.85 -17.24 -14.66
N ALA A 468 -8.06 -17.15 -15.24
CA ALA A 468 -8.98 -18.29 -15.36
C ALA A 468 -8.38 -19.51 -16.09
N THR A 469 -7.54 -19.26 -17.09
CA THR A 469 -6.89 -20.29 -17.91
C THR A 469 -5.73 -21.00 -17.20
N LEU A 470 -5.12 -20.38 -16.19
CA LEU A 470 -4.06 -21.00 -15.37
C LEU A 470 -4.60 -21.81 -14.19
N MET A 471 -5.88 -21.61 -13.84
CA MET A 471 -6.56 -22.40 -12.82
C MET A 471 -7.05 -23.73 -13.42
N PRO A 472 -6.93 -24.86 -12.70
CA PRO A 472 -7.31 -26.17 -13.20
C PRO A 472 -8.83 -26.27 -13.40
N THR A 473 -9.24 -26.96 -14.46
CA THR A 473 -10.63 -27.40 -14.63
C THR A 473 -10.74 -28.83 -14.12
N VAL A 474 -11.61 -29.06 -13.14
CA VAL A 474 -11.86 -30.39 -12.58
C VAL A 474 -13.16 -30.94 -13.17
N GLU A 475 -13.15 -32.17 -13.68
CA GLU A 475 -14.34 -32.80 -14.30
C GLU A 475 -15.53 -32.91 -13.33
N HIS A 476 -15.25 -33.02 -12.03
CA HIS A 476 -16.25 -33.05 -10.96
C HIS A 476 -16.85 -31.66 -10.62
N ASP A 477 -16.31 -30.56 -11.16
CA ASP A 477 -16.83 -29.20 -10.98
C ASP A 477 -17.23 -28.61 -12.35
N PRO A 478 -18.33 -29.08 -12.97
CA PRO A 478 -18.75 -28.63 -14.29
C PRO A 478 -19.07 -27.13 -14.29
N LYS A 479 -19.49 -26.56 -13.15
CA LYS A 479 -19.80 -25.14 -13.00
C LYS A 479 -18.56 -24.27 -12.75
N CYS A 480 -17.36 -24.86 -12.68
CA CYS A 480 -16.11 -24.16 -12.41
C CYS A 480 -16.20 -23.26 -11.16
N MET A 481 -16.89 -23.71 -10.12
CA MET A 481 -17.11 -22.98 -8.87
C MET A 481 -15.80 -22.62 -8.17
N ALA A 482 -14.76 -23.48 -8.27
CA ALA A 482 -13.43 -23.17 -7.73
C ALA A 482 -12.84 -21.90 -8.35
N LYS A 483 -12.90 -21.76 -9.68
CA LYS A 483 -12.45 -20.57 -10.41
C LYS A 483 -13.34 -19.36 -10.10
N LYS A 484 -14.65 -19.57 -10.10
CA LYS A 484 -15.65 -18.53 -9.84
C LYS A 484 -15.51 -17.94 -8.43
N ARG A 485 -15.09 -18.73 -7.43
CA ARG A 485 -14.82 -18.23 -6.08
C ARG A 485 -13.74 -17.15 -6.05
N HIS A 486 -12.77 -17.20 -6.96
CA HIS A 486 -11.74 -16.17 -7.05
C HIS A 486 -12.20 -15.03 -7.94
N ILE A 487 -12.48 -15.32 -9.22
CA ILE A 487 -12.80 -14.33 -10.25
C ILE A 487 -14.09 -13.57 -9.93
N GLY A 488 -15.14 -14.25 -9.47
CA GLY A 488 -16.42 -13.62 -9.11
C GLY A 488 -16.37 -12.76 -7.84
N ASN A 489 -15.30 -12.88 -7.06
CA ASN A 489 -15.02 -12.08 -5.87
C ASN A 489 -14.02 -10.94 -6.13
N ASP A 490 -13.54 -10.78 -7.35
CA ASP A 490 -12.69 -9.66 -7.74
C ASP A 490 -13.54 -8.47 -8.19
N TYR A 491 -13.04 -7.25 -7.90
CA TYR A 491 -13.76 -6.02 -8.24
C TYR A 491 -13.61 -5.64 -9.70
N ILE A 492 -12.46 -5.98 -10.27
CA ILE A 492 -12.09 -5.67 -11.64
C ILE A 492 -11.85 -6.96 -12.39
N LEU A 493 -12.47 -7.08 -13.56
CA LEU A 493 -12.29 -8.18 -14.48
C LEU A 493 -11.69 -7.68 -15.78
N ILE A 494 -10.53 -8.20 -16.17
CA ILE A 494 -9.98 -8.02 -17.50
C ILE A 494 -10.53 -9.14 -18.40
N VAL A 495 -11.32 -8.76 -19.40
CA VAL A 495 -11.94 -9.68 -20.35
C VAL A 495 -11.22 -9.57 -21.68
N TYR A 496 -10.50 -10.64 -22.05
CA TYR A 496 -9.87 -10.76 -23.36
C TYR A 496 -10.89 -11.40 -24.31
N ASN A 497 -11.54 -10.57 -25.14
CA ASN A 497 -12.69 -10.95 -25.94
C ASN A 497 -12.31 -11.22 -27.40
N GLU A 498 -12.26 -12.50 -27.77
CA GLU A 498 -12.13 -12.98 -29.15
C GLU A 498 -13.42 -13.65 -29.65
N SER A 499 -14.57 -13.41 -28.99
CA SER A 499 -15.84 -14.05 -29.34
C SER A 499 -16.40 -13.62 -30.69
N GLY A 500 -16.03 -12.42 -31.15
CA GLY A 500 -16.59 -11.75 -32.32
C GLY A 500 -17.87 -10.95 -32.06
N LYS A 501 -18.39 -10.96 -30.83
CA LYS A 501 -19.52 -10.11 -30.41
C LYS A 501 -19.17 -9.25 -29.20
N GLU A 502 -20.04 -8.29 -28.88
CA GLU A 502 -19.92 -7.50 -27.67
C GLU A 502 -20.14 -8.39 -26.43
N TYR A 503 -19.26 -8.24 -25.43
CA TYR A 503 -19.36 -8.97 -24.17
C TYR A 503 -20.33 -8.25 -23.23
N GLU A 504 -21.23 -8.97 -22.57
CA GLU A 504 -22.20 -8.36 -21.65
C GLU A 504 -21.67 -8.31 -20.21
N PHE A 505 -21.97 -7.22 -19.48
CA PHE A 505 -21.43 -7.00 -18.13
C PHE A 505 -21.75 -8.15 -17.15
N ARG A 506 -22.92 -8.77 -17.27
CA ARG A 506 -23.42 -9.83 -16.38
C ARG A 506 -23.12 -11.26 -16.85
N THR A 507 -22.35 -11.44 -17.92
CA THR A 507 -22.00 -12.77 -18.46
C THR A 507 -21.38 -13.67 -17.38
N ILE A 508 -20.50 -13.12 -16.55
CA ILE A 508 -19.99 -13.79 -15.34
C ILE A 508 -20.64 -13.09 -14.13
N PRO A 509 -21.71 -13.66 -13.55
CA PRO A 509 -22.39 -13.06 -12.42
C PRO A 509 -21.50 -13.13 -11.17
N GLY A 510 -21.10 -11.96 -10.68
CA GLY A 510 -20.36 -11.78 -9.42
C GLY A 510 -20.93 -10.60 -8.65
N GLN A 511 -21.22 -10.79 -7.36
CA GLN A 511 -21.73 -9.71 -6.49
C GLN A 511 -20.71 -8.59 -6.27
N PHE A 512 -19.42 -8.91 -6.43
CA PHE A 512 -18.33 -8.00 -6.20
C PHE A 512 -17.75 -7.41 -7.47
N ASN A 513 -18.19 -7.82 -8.66
CA ASN A 513 -17.69 -7.25 -9.90
C ASN A 513 -18.26 -5.85 -10.11
N PHE A 514 -17.38 -4.86 -10.19
CA PHE A 514 -17.73 -3.46 -10.34
C PHE A 514 -17.41 -2.93 -11.75
N ILE A 515 -16.28 -3.34 -12.33
CA ILE A 515 -15.79 -2.84 -13.64
C ILE A 515 -15.18 -3.99 -14.44
N ASN A 516 -15.58 -4.09 -15.71
CA ASN A 516 -14.90 -4.92 -16.70
C ASN A 516 -14.04 -4.05 -17.63
N ILE A 517 -12.78 -4.42 -17.81
CA ILE A 517 -11.92 -3.88 -18.86
C ILE A 517 -11.91 -4.88 -20.00
N ILE A 518 -12.53 -4.53 -21.13
CA ILE A 518 -12.68 -5.41 -22.28
C ILE A 518 -11.61 -5.08 -23.30
N ILE A 519 -10.87 -6.10 -23.71
CA ILE A 519 -9.85 -6.05 -24.76
C ILE A 519 -10.40 -6.83 -25.95
N THR A 520 -10.61 -6.16 -27.07
CA THR A 520 -11.12 -6.76 -28.31
C THR A 520 -10.08 -6.54 -29.42
N PRO A 521 -9.67 -7.56 -30.19
CA PRO A 521 -8.81 -7.35 -31.36
C PRO A 521 -9.54 -6.49 -32.42
N VAL A 522 -8.82 -5.57 -33.06
CA VAL A 522 -9.39 -4.70 -34.13
C VAL A 522 -9.68 -5.51 -35.38
N ASP A 523 -8.69 -6.27 -35.85
CA ASP A 523 -8.85 -7.17 -36.97
C ASP A 523 -9.49 -8.46 -36.44
N ASN A 524 -10.73 -8.75 -36.82
CA ASN A 524 -11.34 -10.07 -36.59
C ASN A 524 -10.96 -11.08 -37.68
N ASP A 525 -10.30 -10.63 -38.75
CA ASP A 525 -9.97 -11.42 -39.95
C ASP A 525 -8.72 -12.30 -39.83
N TYR A 526 -8.00 -12.28 -38.70
CA TYR A 526 -6.88 -13.20 -38.41
C TYR A 526 -7.23 -14.70 -38.53
N LEU A 527 -8.52 -15.00 -38.69
CA LEU A 527 -9.14 -16.31 -38.61
C LEU A 527 -9.69 -16.82 -39.94
N SER A 528 -9.91 -15.93 -40.91
CA SER A 528 -10.23 -16.25 -42.30
C SER A 528 -8.97 -16.33 -43.16
N MET A 529 -7.80 -16.00 -42.59
CA MET A 529 -6.53 -15.90 -43.30
C MET A 529 -5.78 -17.22 -43.43
N SER A 530 -5.30 -17.48 -44.64
CA SER A 530 -4.46 -18.64 -45.00
C SER A 530 -3.16 -18.72 -44.16
N HIS A 531 -2.57 -19.92 -44.06
CA HIS A 531 -1.34 -20.18 -43.27
C HIS A 531 -0.17 -19.21 -43.59
N HIS A 532 -0.06 -18.74 -44.83
CA HIS A 532 0.97 -17.79 -45.28
C HIS A 532 0.72 -16.36 -44.75
N GLN A 533 -0.54 -15.94 -44.68
CA GLN A 533 -0.94 -14.64 -44.14
C GLN A 533 -0.81 -14.59 -42.61
N ASN A 534 -1.00 -15.72 -41.92
CA ASN A 534 -0.74 -15.86 -40.48
C ASN A 534 0.73 -15.58 -40.12
N ILE A 535 1.68 -15.91 -41.01
CA ILE A 535 3.12 -15.64 -40.81
C ILE A 535 3.44 -14.14 -40.98
N LEU A 536 2.78 -13.47 -41.93
CA LEU A 536 2.90 -12.01 -42.12
C LEU A 536 2.20 -11.23 -41.00
N TYR A 537 1.06 -11.71 -40.50
CA TYR A 537 0.37 -11.15 -39.34
C TYR A 537 1.15 -11.35 -38.05
N ARG A 538 1.90 -12.45 -37.88
CA ARG A 538 2.88 -12.58 -36.79
C ARG A 538 4.02 -11.56 -36.88
N LYS A 539 4.30 -11.00 -38.07
CA LYS A 539 5.30 -9.94 -38.26
C LYS A 539 4.75 -8.53 -38.00
N ASN A 540 3.44 -8.30 -38.14
CA ASN A 540 2.80 -7.03 -37.82
C ASN A 540 2.29 -7.03 -36.37
N GLU A 541 2.56 -5.98 -35.60
CA GLU A 541 1.97 -5.85 -34.26
C GLU A 541 0.46 -5.57 -34.38
N PRO A 542 -0.41 -6.45 -33.85
CA PRO A 542 -1.85 -6.23 -33.90
C PRO A 542 -2.27 -5.10 -32.96
N TYR A 543 -3.41 -4.49 -33.30
CA TYR A 543 -4.06 -3.46 -32.50
C TYR A 543 -5.29 -4.00 -31.78
N PHE A 544 -5.53 -3.47 -30.58
CA PHE A 544 -6.65 -3.85 -29.73
C PHE A 544 -7.46 -2.63 -29.34
N ILE A 545 -8.78 -2.78 -29.32
CA ILE A 545 -9.71 -1.82 -28.72
C ILE A 545 -9.85 -2.19 -27.25
N VAL A 546 -9.54 -1.23 -26.38
CA VAL A 546 -9.77 -1.32 -24.95
C VAL A 546 -10.98 -0.47 -24.60
N SER A 547 -11.98 -1.08 -23.98
CA SER A 547 -13.21 -0.42 -23.51
C SER A 547 -13.48 -0.78 -22.05
N MET A 548 -14.30 0.03 -21.39
CA MET A 548 -14.69 -0.17 -19.99
C MET A 548 -16.20 -0.35 -19.89
N GLN A 549 -16.62 -1.37 -19.17
CA GLN A 549 -17.98 -1.48 -18.66
C GLN A 549 -17.96 -1.30 -17.15
N ARG A 550 -18.94 -0.60 -16.61
CA ARG A 550 -19.08 -0.37 -15.18
C ARG A 550 -20.48 -0.73 -14.73
N ARG A 551 -20.63 -0.98 -13.44
CA ARG A 551 -21.94 -1.02 -12.80
C ARG A 551 -22.65 0.34 -12.93
N GLU A 552 -23.96 0.31 -13.10
CA GLU A 552 -24.77 1.49 -13.46
C GLU A 552 -24.73 2.61 -12.41
N ASP A 553 -24.57 2.24 -11.14
CA ASP A 553 -24.54 3.13 -9.98
C ASP A 553 -23.22 3.87 -9.78
N MET A 554 -22.15 3.44 -10.46
CA MET A 554 -20.85 4.10 -10.37
C MET A 554 -20.73 5.23 -11.42
N PRO A 555 -20.12 6.37 -11.10
CA PRO A 555 -19.89 7.42 -12.08
C PRO A 555 -18.86 7.00 -13.14
N GLU A 556 -18.83 7.73 -14.26
CA GLU A 556 -17.77 7.57 -15.25
C GLU A 556 -16.42 8.02 -14.69
N ILE A 557 -15.41 7.16 -14.82
CA ILE A 557 -14.06 7.43 -14.33
C ILE A 557 -13.00 7.09 -15.36
N GLY A 558 -11.84 7.74 -15.23
CA GLY A 558 -10.63 7.44 -15.97
C GLY A 558 -10.67 7.72 -17.48
N PRO A 559 -9.63 7.26 -18.20
CA PRO A 559 -9.43 7.54 -19.63
C PRO A 559 -10.26 6.66 -20.58
N LEU A 560 -10.90 5.61 -20.07
CA LEU A 560 -11.69 4.65 -20.85
C LEU A 560 -13.19 5.00 -20.97
N ALA A 561 -13.60 6.21 -20.60
CA ALA A 561 -14.96 6.70 -20.93
C ALA A 561 -15.25 6.62 -22.44
N ILE A 562 -14.20 6.74 -23.26
CA ILE A 562 -14.25 6.49 -24.70
C ILE A 562 -13.27 5.36 -25.00
N PRO A 563 -13.67 4.32 -25.78
CA PRO A 563 -12.79 3.24 -26.19
C PRO A 563 -11.50 3.75 -26.84
N LYS A 564 -10.38 3.09 -26.55
CA LYS A 564 -9.05 3.46 -27.05
C LYS A 564 -8.44 2.32 -27.85
N ILE A 565 -7.74 2.64 -28.93
CA ILE A 565 -6.97 1.67 -29.70
C ILE A 565 -5.53 1.72 -29.20
N VAL A 566 -4.95 0.54 -28.94
CA VAL A 566 -3.61 0.37 -28.37
C VAL A 566 -2.90 -0.78 -29.08
N SER A 567 -1.58 -0.66 -29.29
CA SER A 567 -0.75 -1.73 -29.83
C SER A 567 -0.52 -2.88 -28.83
N LEU A 568 -0.20 -4.08 -29.32
CA LEU A 568 0.10 -5.25 -28.46
C LEU A 568 1.23 -4.99 -27.46
N SER A 569 2.24 -4.23 -27.84
CA SER A 569 3.42 -3.94 -27.00
C SER A 569 3.06 -3.04 -25.81
N VAL A 570 2.16 -2.09 -26.02
CA VAL A 570 1.71 -1.13 -24.99
C VAL A 570 0.55 -1.66 -24.13
N LEU A 571 -0.29 -2.53 -24.70
CA LEU A 571 -1.53 -3.02 -24.10
C LEU A 571 -1.38 -3.50 -22.65
N PRO A 572 -0.41 -4.35 -22.27
CA PRO A 572 -0.29 -4.87 -20.91
C PRO A 572 -0.01 -3.78 -19.88
N ILE A 573 0.85 -2.81 -20.21
CA ILE A 573 1.20 -1.69 -19.31
C ILE A 573 -0.01 -0.80 -19.10
N PHE A 574 -0.72 -0.47 -20.19
CA PHE A 574 -1.92 0.35 -20.15
C PHE A 574 -3.04 -0.30 -19.34
N VAL A 575 -3.36 -1.56 -19.62
CA VAL A 575 -4.43 -2.30 -18.93
C VAL A 575 -4.09 -2.49 -17.45
N ARG A 576 -2.85 -2.85 -17.11
CA ARG A 576 -2.42 -3.01 -15.72
C ARG A 576 -2.58 -1.73 -14.91
N GLN A 577 -2.18 -0.59 -15.49
CA GLN A 577 -2.30 0.70 -14.81
C GLN A 577 -3.76 1.05 -14.54
N LEU A 578 -4.62 0.93 -15.55
CA LEU A 578 -6.05 1.22 -15.42
C LEU A 578 -6.75 0.28 -14.45
N ALA A 579 -6.43 -1.01 -14.51
CA ALA A 579 -7.00 -1.99 -13.60
C ALA A 579 -6.62 -1.70 -12.14
N THR A 580 -5.41 -1.19 -11.89
CA THR A 580 -4.97 -0.75 -10.55
C THR A 580 -5.79 0.45 -10.06
N HIS A 581 -5.89 1.50 -10.88
CA HIS A 581 -6.66 2.71 -10.57
C HIS A 581 -8.15 2.42 -10.33
N PHE A 582 -8.77 1.64 -11.22
CA PHE A 582 -10.16 1.23 -11.09
C PHE A 582 -10.38 0.34 -9.88
N ASN A 583 -9.45 -0.54 -9.54
CA ASN A 583 -9.57 -1.36 -8.34
C ASN A 583 -9.52 -0.52 -7.06
N ILE A 584 -8.64 0.49 -6.99
CA ILE A 584 -8.61 1.44 -5.87
C ILE A 584 -9.95 2.18 -5.76
N TYR A 585 -10.50 2.64 -6.89
CA TYR A 585 -11.81 3.30 -6.91
C TYR A 585 -12.95 2.36 -6.46
N ALA A 586 -12.96 1.12 -6.92
CA ALA A 586 -13.96 0.15 -6.50
C ALA A 586 -13.86 -0.16 -4.99
N GLN A 587 -12.64 -0.17 -4.44
CA GLN A 587 -12.41 -0.31 -3.00
C GLN A 587 -12.96 0.89 -2.20
N THR A 588 -12.70 2.12 -2.64
CA THR A 588 -13.23 3.33 -1.98
C THR A 588 -14.76 3.38 -2.06
N PHE A 589 -15.33 3.04 -3.21
CA PHE A 589 -16.77 3.01 -3.44
C PHE A 589 -17.47 1.97 -2.54
N ARG A 590 -16.93 0.75 -2.45
CA ARG A 590 -17.49 -0.31 -1.58
C ARG A 590 -17.46 0.09 -0.11
N GLN A 591 -16.38 0.72 0.37
CA GLN A 591 -16.28 1.14 1.77
C GLN A 591 -17.30 2.22 2.12
N ASN A 592 -17.55 3.15 1.19
CA ASN A 592 -18.59 4.17 1.37
C ASN A 592 -20.00 3.59 1.36
N LEU A 593 -20.28 2.56 0.54
CA LEU A 593 -21.56 1.84 0.58
C LEU A 593 -21.81 1.17 1.94
N ASN A 594 -20.75 0.69 2.60
CA ASN A 594 -20.82 0.07 3.91
C ASN A 594 -20.95 1.08 5.08
N GLY A 595 -21.11 2.38 4.80
CA GLY A 595 -21.25 3.42 5.81
C GLY A 595 -19.94 3.83 6.50
N SER A 596 -18.78 3.38 5.99
CA SER A 596 -17.50 3.89 6.45
C SER A 596 -17.26 5.27 5.86
N THR A 597 -16.89 6.24 6.70
CA THR A 597 -16.74 7.64 6.28
C THR A 597 -15.45 7.90 5.50
N GLU A 598 -14.44 7.04 5.62
CA GLU A 598 -13.12 7.26 5.02
C GLU A 598 -12.47 5.98 4.51
N TYR A 599 -11.94 6.04 3.28
CA TYR A 599 -11.02 5.05 2.75
C TYR A 599 -9.68 5.06 3.50
N ILE A 600 -9.25 3.88 3.93
CA ILE A 600 -8.04 3.66 4.73
C ILE A 600 -7.07 2.80 3.92
N SER A 601 -5.88 3.33 3.66
CA SER A 601 -4.79 2.57 3.05
C SER A 601 -4.15 1.58 4.04
N ASN A 602 -3.34 0.66 3.54
CA ASN A 602 -2.62 -0.28 4.40
C ASN A 602 -1.72 0.43 5.42
N TRP A 603 -1.05 1.52 5.02
CA TRP A 603 -0.30 2.37 5.94
C TRP A 603 -1.18 3.02 7.01
N GLY A 604 -2.37 3.50 6.62
CA GLY A 604 -3.35 4.08 7.53
C GLY A 604 -3.86 3.07 8.57
N GLU A 605 -4.17 1.84 8.16
CA GLU A 605 -4.62 0.80 9.09
C GLU A 605 -3.50 0.41 10.07
N ARG A 606 -2.26 0.29 9.60
CA ARG A 606 -1.10 0.06 10.48
C ARG A 606 -0.93 1.19 11.50
N LEU A 607 -1.06 2.45 11.07
CA LEU A 607 -1.02 3.61 11.96
C LEU A 607 -2.15 3.55 13.00
N ARG A 608 -3.39 3.25 12.59
CA ARG A 608 -4.53 3.08 13.51
C ARG A 608 -4.29 1.97 14.52
N GLN A 609 -3.72 0.84 14.10
CA GLN A 609 -3.34 -0.24 15.01
C GLN A 609 -2.30 0.21 16.04
N ILE A 610 -1.26 0.95 15.62
CA ILE A 610 -0.25 1.51 16.54
C ILE A 610 -0.90 2.50 17.52
N LYS A 611 -1.75 3.41 17.03
CA LYS A 611 -2.50 4.35 17.88
C LYS A 611 -3.44 3.65 18.87
N ARG A 612 -4.11 2.56 18.47
CA ARG A 612 -4.93 1.72 19.36
C ARG A 612 -4.09 1.09 20.48
N VAL A 613 -2.90 0.56 20.15
CA VAL A 613 -1.95 0.01 21.14
C VAL A 613 -1.50 1.11 22.12
N LYS A 614 -1.15 2.30 21.62
CA LYS A 614 -0.79 3.46 22.45
C LYS A 614 -1.91 3.89 23.39
N ALA A 615 -3.12 4.04 22.87
CA ALA A 615 -4.29 4.45 23.65
C ALA A 615 -4.60 3.47 24.78
N ARG A 616 -4.41 2.16 24.55
CA ARG A 616 -4.55 1.12 25.59
C ARG A 616 -3.55 1.31 26.72
N VAL A 617 -2.28 1.55 26.38
CA VAL A 617 -1.19 1.71 27.36
C VAL A 617 -1.38 2.99 28.18
N ASN A 618 -1.81 4.08 27.53
CA ASN A 618 -2.13 5.33 28.23
C ASN A 618 -3.27 5.15 29.24
N LYS A 619 -4.28 4.32 28.92
CA LYS A 619 -5.36 3.98 29.87
C LYS A 619 -4.85 3.17 31.07
N MET A 620 -3.86 2.29 30.88
CA MET A 620 -3.27 1.49 31.95
C MET A 620 -2.35 2.32 32.87
N ASN A 621 -1.54 3.22 32.29
CA ASN A 621 -0.56 4.01 33.05
C ASN A 621 -1.17 5.22 33.78
N ASN A 622 -2.35 5.69 33.38
CA ASN A 622 -3.08 6.77 34.06
C ASN A 622 -4.39 6.27 34.71
N PRO A 623 -4.32 5.47 35.81
CA PRO A 623 -5.52 5.08 36.55
C PRO A 623 -6.17 6.27 37.30
N GLY A 624 -5.41 7.36 37.51
CA GLY A 624 -5.86 8.53 38.30
C GLY A 624 -7.08 9.26 37.74
N LYS A 625 -7.34 9.23 36.42
CA LYS A 625 -8.56 9.83 35.85
C LYS A 625 -9.83 9.02 36.15
N LEU A 626 -9.72 7.72 36.39
CA LEU A 626 -10.84 6.88 36.84
C LEU A 626 -11.15 7.14 38.31
N LEU A 627 -10.11 7.26 39.16
CA LEU A 627 -10.27 7.57 40.57
C LEU A 627 -10.81 8.99 40.80
N ILE A 628 -10.37 10.00 40.04
CA ILE A 628 -10.88 11.38 40.15
C ILE A 628 -12.35 11.46 39.69
N ASN A 629 -12.75 10.74 38.65
CA ASN A 629 -14.16 10.66 38.26
C ASN A 629 -15.01 9.91 39.30
N TYR A 630 -14.50 8.82 39.90
CA TYR A 630 -15.19 8.15 41.00
C TYR A 630 -15.29 9.04 42.26
N PHE A 631 -14.23 9.77 42.60
CA PHE A 631 -14.22 10.71 43.73
C PHE A 631 -15.15 11.90 43.50
N LEU A 632 -15.18 12.46 42.29
CA LEU A 632 -16.12 13.52 41.94
C LEU A 632 -17.56 13.02 41.93
N TYR A 633 -17.82 11.81 41.41
CA TYR A 633 -19.16 11.22 41.42
C TYR A 633 -19.65 10.91 42.84
N TYR A 634 -18.79 10.37 43.70
CA TYR A 634 -19.12 10.15 45.12
C TYR A 634 -19.38 11.46 45.87
N ASN A 635 -18.55 12.49 45.65
CA ASN A 635 -18.76 13.80 46.29
C ASN A 635 -20.03 14.50 45.80
N ILE A 636 -20.36 14.39 44.51
CA ILE A 636 -21.61 14.95 43.95
C ILE A 636 -22.83 14.24 44.55
N ILE A 637 -22.81 12.91 44.68
CA ILE A 637 -23.90 12.16 45.34
C ILE A 637 -24.03 12.55 46.81
N TYR A 638 -22.90 12.69 47.52
CA TYR A 638 -22.91 13.07 48.95
C TYR A 638 -23.46 14.49 49.16
N ILE A 639 -23.10 15.43 48.29
CA ILE A 639 -23.66 16.79 48.28
C ILE A 639 -25.16 16.75 47.97
N TYR A 640 -25.60 15.94 47.00
CA TYR A 640 -27.01 15.80 46.66
C TYR A 640 -27.84 15.25 47.82
N ILE A 641 -27.35 14.20 48.50
CA ILE A 641 -27.99 13.62 49.69
C ILE A 641 -28.03 14.65 50.84
N TYR A 642 -26.96 15.41 51.04
CA TYR A 642 -26.91 16.43 52.09
C TYR A 642 -27.89 17.58 51.82
N ILE A 643 -27.97 18.05 50.57
CA ILE A 643 -28.95 19.06 50.16
C ILE A 643 -30.38 18.53 50.34
N TYR A 644 -30.65 17.28 49.94
CA TYR A 644 -31.98 16.67 50.10
C TYR A 644 -32.37 16.51 51.58
N SER A 645 -31.42 16.11 52.44
CA SER A 645 -31.62 16.03 53.88
C SER A 645 -31.90 17.40 54.51
N CYS A 646 -31.17 18.44 54.07
CA CYS A 646 -31.41 19.82 54.51
C CYS A 646 -32.77 20.34 54.05
N ILE A 647 -33.19 20.04 52.81
CA ILE A 647 -34.51 20.41 52.29
C ILE A 647 -35.61 19.70 53.08
N ILE A 648 -35.46 18.40 53.39
CA ILE A 648 -36.41 17.66 54.23
C ILE A 648 -36.47 18.26 55.64
N LYS A 649 -35.33 18.61 56.26
CA LYS A 649 -35.30 19.28 57.56
C LYS A 649 -35.97 20.65 57.54
N LEU A 650 -35.78 21.42 56.47
CA LEU A 650 -36.47 22.71 56.28
C LEU A 650 -37.98 22.52 56.11
N TYR A 651 -38.39 21.51 55.33
CA TYR A 651 -39.79 21.18 55.10
C TYR A 651 -40.49 20.69 56.38
N MET A 652 -39.78 19.93 57.22
CA MET A 652 -40.26 19.50 58.54
C MET A 652 -40.38 20.67 59.52
N LEU A 653 -39.44 21.63 59.50
CA LEU A 653 -39.47 22.84 60.32
C LEU A 653 -40.64 23.76 59.95
N PHE A 654 -40.99 23.87 58.66
CA PHE A 654 -42.11 24.70 58.21
C PHE A 654 -43.50 24.06 58.46
N ASN A 655 -43.58 22.74 58.63
CA ASN A 655 -44.85 22.03 58.77
C ASN A 655 -45.21 21.58 60.21
N ASN A 656 -44.39 21.89 61.24
CA ASN A 656 -44.67 21.52 62.64
C ASN A 656 -45.09 20.05 62.83
N ILE A 657 -44.40 19.13 62.14
CA ILE A 657 -44.61 17.69 62.34
C ILE A 657 -43.44 17.17 63.18
N SER A 658 -43.72 16.88 64.45
CA SER A 658 -42.80 16.21 65.36
C SER A 658 -43.11 14.72 65.33
N ILE A 659 -42.15 13.87 64.95
CA ILE A 659 -42.04 12.46 65.39
C ILE A 659 -40.56 12.03 65.32
N VAL A 660 -40.12 11.44 66.44
CA VAL A 660 -39.01 10.53 66.79
C VAL A 660 -37.96 10.20 65.74
#